data_AF-A0A1J1J836-F1
#
_entry.id   AF-A0A1J1J836-F1
#
_cell.length_a   1.000
_cell.length_b   1.000
_cell.length_c   1.000
_cell.angle_alpha   90.00
_cell.angle_beta   90.00
_cell.angle_gamma   90.00
#
_symmetry.space_group_name_H-M   'P 1'
#
loop_
_entity.id
_entity.type
_entity.pdbx_description
1 polymer ?
#
loop_
_entity_poly.entity_id
_entity_poly.type
_entity_poly.pdbx_seq_one_letter_code
_entity_poly.pdbx_strand_id
1 'polypeptide(L)'
;MGSESEDSDEEGGLGNVNRLIIRPAGHSGKAKKGNLCFDAAFETGNLGNVALVGEFEYDLCLRPDTCNPRYRFWFNFTVDNCKQDQRVIFNIVNMNKNNNLFNQGMTPLVKSSSRPKWQRLPKQHVFYYKSTLHQNHHVLSFAFIFDREDDIYQFALTYPYRLIEFLAIANHPIAKLLRENVVFKIIPMINPDGVFLGNNRVNVLGHDLNRYWNNISDYTHPTLSAIMELLKEYDSSDCYQIDFVIDIHAHTSLTGVFIVGNAYEDVYRYERHLVFPKLFSSKCSDFSNDNMIFNADDRKQGTARRYLCNRLSDNVNIYTLQVSMYGFYIKGTNIITPYTEADYMKVGRNLARSLLEYYRFTNILPIPPLSEILSSRKGRPNTHRHRKKFKNIYPTRPKTTRENAPINYTDLSIYYDSDTSAEYSSPARYPFHSHFMLQHNRLRFHQTHHQDPFSLSSLKFGNLELKSRDKKKKKNKSNLYKTSPVKSDTLNMPPKPYLSIIDFNMLTRGGLEEATNRSVDKTLIENFIKMDSTFLYYAICFLIAYWIYKTFFKQDDYFKIRGVDKVVEGMTFTGFYRSFRGLDDGMTAPQRQYDSMENEKIYGAYLFTRPMVSLRDADLVKQVLIKEFDSFMNHDEFLSKGTDGIFAKSVLLLENNPWREMRNTLTPIFTSARMKTMFHYLTSCANELNTFIENKLKDEGRLVIDAKEMFGKYTAESISTTALGFRGNCIQKDESEVYKIANAINEDFTGFKGMMKMVWTGIFPRVMKFFNVQIFRQSTHDFFKRYVIDEIARREKEGITNVNDVIQMLIQAKNGQLKFEGEIDEDLEPAKNFIERKHLDWSDDELIAAQVFIFFAGGFETTSTLINICSWELAMNQDIQKELLKEIDEVLESLNGANISYEALNKMKMLDMVVYETLRKWPPLPFGGRSCNRDCTIKTTDGHLIAFKKGDIVQFPIRCIQHDPKYFEDPSKFDPYRFSEENKHKIVPGSFLAFGYGPRVCIGQRLALLEAKLILFTVLSKYSIEVCEKTVKEVKYSASPMQFRDKIFVELKPRV
;
A
#
# COMPACT_ATOMS: atom_id res chain seq x y z
N MET A 1 -32.49 46.83 30.57
CA MET A 1 -31.08 46.38 30.49
C MET A 1 -31.09 44.88 30.73
N GLY A 2 -30.64 44.02 29.84
CA GLY A 2 -30.14 44.26 28.48
C GLY A 2 -29.75 42.92 27.87
N SER A 3 -30.71 42.23 27.26
CA SER A 3 -30.56 40.88 26.72
C SER A 3 -30.06 40.90 25.28
N GLU A 4 -28.95 40.21 25.01
CA GLU A 4 -28.64 39.71 23.68
C GLU A 4 -29.12 38.25 23.64
N SER A 5 -30.03 37.94 22.72
CA SER A 5 -30.83 36.71 22.68
C SER A 5 -30.15 35.55 21.95
N GLU A 6 -30.60 34.34 22.29
CA GLU A 6 -30.38 33.14 21.48
C GLU A 6 -31.31 33.19 20.26
N ASP A 7 -30.77 33.55 19.09
CA ASP A 7 -31.49 33.57 17.81
C ASP A 7 -30.83 32.58 16.83
N SER A 8 -30.98 31.28 17.09
CA SER A 8 -30.55 30.18 16.20
C SER A 8 -31.69 29.51 15.43
N ASP A 9 -32.94 29.76 15.81
CA ASP A 9 -34.05 28.84 15.57
C ASP A 9 -34.83 29.14 14.27
N GLU A 10 -34.12 29.56 13.22
CA GLU A 10 -34.73 29.79 11.88
C GLU A 10 -33.83 29.43 10.66
N GLU A 11 -32.71 28.68 10.81
CA GLU A 11 -32.03 28.06 9.63
C GLU A 11 -32.85 26.88 9.06
N GLY A 12 -33.95 27.20 8.38
CA GLY A 12 -34.81 26.23 7.71
C GLY A 12 -34.17 25.56 6.49
N GLY A 13 -33.86 24.27 6.59
CA GLY A 13 -33.52 23.41 5.45
C GLY A 13 -32.15 22.73 5.54
N LEU A 14 -32.14 21.41 5.75
CA LEU A 14 -30.93 20.57 5.77
C LEU A 14 -30.42 20.28 4.34
N GLY A 15 -29.91 21.29 3.63
CA GLY A 15 -29.32 21.09 2.31
C GLY A 15 -28.81 22.36 1.61
N ASN A 16 -28.27 22.18 0.41
CA ASN A 16 -28.22 23.25 -0.59
C ASN A 16 -29.61 23.42 -1.23
N VAL A 17 -29.85 24.58 -1.83
CA VAL A 17 -30.99 24.83 -2.72
C VAL A 17 -31.04 23.76 -3.81
N ASN A 18 -32.13 23.00 -3.87
CA ASN A 18 -32.38 21.96 -4.86
C ASN A 18 -33.63 22.31 -5.67
N ARG A 19 -33.43 22.78 -6.92
CA ARG A 19 -34.48 23.18 -7.87
C ARG A 19 -35.63 24.02 -7.27
N LEU A 20 -35.29 24.98 -6.41
CA LEU A 20 -36.22 25.87 -5.71
C LEU A 20 -36.85 26.87 -6.68
N ILE A 21 -38.14 26.70 -6.97
CA ILE A 21 -38.92 27.65 -7.77
C ILE A 21 -39.49 28.75 -6.87
N ILE A 22 -38.93 29.95 -7.02
CA ILE A 22 -39.39 31.15 -6.32
C ILE A 22 -40.70 31.66 -6.94
N ARG A 23 -41.62 32.11 -6.09
CA ARG A 23 -42.95 32.62 -6.48
C ARG A 23 -43.19 33.97 -5.79
N PRO A 24 -43.86 34.95 -6.44
CA PRO A 24 -44.34 36.14 -5.77
C PRO A 24 -45.30 35.80 -4.61
N ALA A 25 -45.35 36.66 -3.60
CA ALA A 25 -46.25 36.49 -2.46
C ALA A 25 -47.73 36.32 -2.89
N GLY A 26 -48.50 35.56 -2.11
CA GLY A 26 -49.91 35.29 -2.37
C GLY A 26 -50.23 34.33 -3.53
N HIS A 27 -49.24 33.86 -4.30
CA HIS A 27 -49.48 33.02 -5.48
C HIS A 27 -49.36 31.52 -5.20
N SER A 28 -50.50 30.83 -5.06
CA SER A 28 -50.57 29.36 -5.01
C SER A 28 -50.90 28.77 -6.39
N GLY A 29 -50.23 27.65 -6.75
CA GLY A 29 -50.47 26.93 -8.01
C GLY A 29 -49.21 26.41 -8.71
N LYS A 30 -49.41 25.90 -9.95
CA LYS A 30 -48.32 25.48 -10.84
C LYS A 30 -47.40 26.66 -11.16
N ALA A 31 -46.10 26.39 -11.26
CA ALA A 31 -45.11 27.40 -11.65
C ALA A 31 -45.41 27.94 -13.06
N LYS A 32 -45.23 29.25 -13.26
CA LYS A 32 -45.29 29.91 -14.57
C LYS A 32 -43.87 30.11 -15.11
N LYS A 33 -43.71 30.25 -16.43
CA LYS A 33 -42.42 30.61 -17.03
C LYS A 33 -42.05 32.04 -16.61
N GLY A 34 -40.82 32.24 -16.16
CA GLY A 34 -40.35 33.45 -15.49
C GLY A 34 -40.32 33.37 -13.96
N ASN A 35 -40.94 32.37 -13.35
CA ASN A 35 -40.73 32.04 -11.93
C ASN A 35 -39.37 31.32 -11.80
N LEU A 36 -38.30 32.04 -11.48
CA LEU A 36 -36.94 31.48 -11.52
C LEU A 36 -36.79 30.22 -10.63
N CYS A 37 -36.22 29.17 -11.22
CA CYS A 37 -35.84 27.94 -10.54
C CYS A 37 -34.34 28.00 -10.24
N PHE A 38 -33.97 28.08 -8.96
CA PHE A 38 -32.58 28.08 -8.52
C PHE A 38 -32.14 26.67 -8.16
N ASP A 39 -30.92 26.29 -8.51
CA ASP A 39 -30.34 25.01 -8.12
C ASP A 39 -28.86 25.16 -7.75
N ALA A 40 -28.46 24.42 -6.72
CA ALA A 40 -27.10 24.28 -6.22
C ALA A 40 -26.87 22.88 -5.61
N ALA A 41 -27.76 21.92 -5.86
CA ALA A 41 -27.66 20.54 -5.40
C ALA A 41 -26.77 19.68 -6.32
N PHE A 42 -25.65 20.24 -6.79
CA PHE A 42 -24.73 19.63 -7.74
C PHE A 42 -23.26 19.84 -7.35
N GLU A 43 -22.34 19.16 -8.03
CA GLU A 43 -20.89 19.24 -7.76
C GLU A 43 -20.40 20.70 -7.77
N THR A 44 -19.84 21.17 -6.66
CA THR A 44 -19.40 22.56 -6.40
C THR A 44 -20.47 23.62 -6.07
N GLY A 45 -21.76 23.28 -5.94
CA GLY A 45 -22.79 24.24 -5.51
C GLY A 45 -22.78 24.56 -3.99
N ASN A 46 -23.22 25.76 -3.59
CA ASN A 46 -23.28 26.17 -2.17
C ASN A 46 -24.36 27.22 -1.79
N LEU A 47 -25.35 27.46 -2.65
CA LEU A 47 -26.47 28.37 -2.35
C LEU A 47 -27.40 27.73 -1.30
N GLY A 48 -27.68 28.41 -0.20
CA GLY A 48 -28.44 27.88 0.94
C GLY A 48 -29.90 28.33 0.99
N ASN A 49 -30.17 29.61 0.73
CA ASN A 49 -31.53 30.16 0.65
C ASN A 49 -31.62 31.25 -0.42
N VAL A 50 -32.82 31.46 -0.95
CA VAL A 50 -33.15 32.51 -1.93
C VAL A 50 -34.48 33.16 -1.53
N ALA A 51 -34.47 34.47 -1.31
CA ALA A 51 -35.66 35.26 -1.01
C ALA A 51 -35.98 36.24 -2.16
N LEU A 52 -37.26 36.43 -2.47
CA LEU A 52 -37.71 37.49 -3.38
C LEU A 52 -38.05 38.72 -2.55
N VAL A 53 -37.29 39.81 -2.73
CA VAL A 53 -37.40 41.05 -1.93
C VAL A 53 -38.09 42.17 -2.71
N GLY A 54 -37.89 42.22 -4.03
CA GLY A 54 -38.60 43.08 -4.96
C GLY A 54 -39.16 42.29 -6.15
N GLU A 55 -39.94 42.92 -7.02
CA GLU A 55 -40.62 42.25 -8.16
C GLU A 55 -39.65 41.42 -9.05
N PHE A 56 -38.40 41.86 -9.15
CA PHE A 56 -37.33 41.21 -9.90
C PHE A 56 -36.01 41.12 -9.11
N GLU A 57 -36.05 41.26 -7.79
CA GLU A 57 -34.86 41.37 -6.92
C GLU A 57 -34.80 40.21 -5.92
N TYR A 58 -33.66 39.51 -5.93
CA TYR A 58 -33.46 38.24 -5.24
C TYR A 58 -32.26 38.30 -4.31
N ASP A 59 -32.50 38.10 -3.01
CA ASP A 59 -31.45 37.95 -2.01
C ASP A 59 -30.99 36.50 -1.93
N LEU A 60 -29.68 36.29 -2.07
CA LEU A 60 -28.99 35.01 -2.17
C LEU A 60 -28.11 34.81 -0.93
N CYS A 61 -28.49 33.84 -0.09
CA CYS A 61 -27.74 33.47 1.10
C CYS A 61 -26.84 32.27 0.82
N LEU A 62 -25.52 32.46 0.90
CA LEU A 62 -24.53 31.39 0.78
C LEU A 62 -24.51 30.54 2.05
N ARG A 63 -24.37 29.21 1.89
CA ARG A 63 -23.95 28.34 2.98
C ARG A 63 -22.53 28.72 3.42
N PRO A 64 -22.20 28.64 4.72
CA PRO A 64 -20.81 28.70 5.15
C PRO A 64 -20.02 27.50 4.63
N ASP A 65 -18.69 27.64 4.57
CA ASP A 65 -17.80 26.49 4.45
C ASP A 65 -18.07 25.50 5.62
N THR A 66 -18.15 24.19 5.35
CA THR A 66 -18.45 23.16 6.37
C THR A 66 -17.56 23.32 7.60
N CYS A 67 -18.18 23.31 8.78
CA CYS A 67 -17.55 23.52 10.09
C CYS A 67 -16.81 24.86 10.28
N ASN A 68 -16.91 25.80 9.33
CA ASN A 68 -16.46 27.18 9.47
C ASN A 68 -17.63 28.15 9.25
N PRO A 69 -18.55 28.30 10.23
CA PRO A 69 -19.75 29.15 10.12
C PRO A 69 -19.45 30.64 9.90
N ARG A 70 -18.17 31.05 9.95
CA ARG A 70 -17.71 32.42 9.73
C ARG A 70 -17.23 32.68 8.30
N TYR A 71 -16.84 31.66 7.52
CA TYR A 71 -16.32 31.88 6.16
C TYR A 71 -17.39 31.67 5.08
N ARG A 72 -17.68 32.76 4.34
CA ARG A 72 -18.58 32.83 3.18
C ARG A 72 -17.94 33.82 2.19
N PHE A 73 -17.60 33.37 0.98
CA PHE A 73 -16.94 34.23 -0.01
C PHE A 73 -17.09 33.80 -1.48
N TRP A 74 -17.17 32.49 -1.74
CA TRP A 74 -17.23 31.94 -3.09
C TRP A 74 -18.62 31.38 -3.36
N PHE A 75 -19.00 31.24 -4.63
CA PHE A 75 -20.31 30.72 -5.02
C PHE A 75 -20.29 30.02 -6.38
N ASN A 76 -21.19 29.05 -6.52
CA ASN A 76 -21.60 28.44 -7.79
C ASN A 76 -23.09 28.02 -7.69
N PHE A 77 -23.91 28.38 -8.66
CA PHE A 77 -25.32 27.98 -8.73
C PHE A 77 -25.85 28.06 -10.18
N THR A 78 -26.95 27.38 -10.46
CA THR A 78 -27.69 27.47 -11.73
C THR A 78 -29.06 28.11 -11.54
N VAL A 79 -29.59 28.66 -12.63
CA VAL A 79 -30.95 29.22 -12.75
C VAL A 79 -31.59 28.72 -14.04
N ASP A 80 -32.80 28.18 -13.96
CA ASP A 80 -33.66 27.85 -15.11
C ASP A 80 -35.12 28.35 -14.94
N ASN A 81 -36.00 28.01 -15.88
CA ASN A 81 -37.39 28.49 -15.97
C ASN A 81 -37.53 30.03 -16.11
N CYS A 82 -36.52 30.70 -16.66
CA CYS A 82 -36.57 32.13 -16.98
C CYS A 82 -37.44 32.44 -18.21
N LYS A 83 -37.84 33.71 -18.35
CA LYS A 83 -38.53 34.26 -19.52
C LYS A 83 -37.57 35.14 -20.33
N GLN A 84 -37.75 35.23 -21.65
CA GLN A 84 -36.91 36.06 -22.51
C GLN A 84 -37.05 37.54 -22.15
N ASP A 85 -35.93 38.26 -22.17
CA ASP A 85 -35.79 39.68 -21.83
C ASP A 85 -36.18 40.02 -20.36
N GLN A 86 -36.41 39.00 -19.53
CA GLN A 86 -36.60 39.15 -18.10
C GLN A 86 -35.31 39.69 -17.46
N ARG A 87 -35.44 40.83 -16.80
CA ARG A 87 -34.37 41.49 -16.06
C ARG A 87 -34.49 41.10 -14.59
N VAL A 88 -33.36 40.87 -13.92
CA VAL A 88 -33.32 40.58 -12.48
C VAL A 88 -32.08 41.18 -11.82
N ILE A 89 -32.15 41.36 -10.51
CA ILE A 89 -31.03 41.72 -9.64
C ILE A 89 -30.80 40.57 -8.66
N PHE A 90 -29.56 40.12 -8.55
CA PHE A 90 -29.11 39.11 -7.59
C PHE A 90 -28.21 39.75 -6.55
N ASN A 91 -28.61 39.72 -5.28
CA ASN A 91 -27.88 40.26 -4.14
C ASN A 91 -27.26 39.13 -3.31
N ILE A 92 -25.94 38.97 -3.30
CA ILE A 92 -25.28 38.03 -2.37
C ILE A 92 -25.02 38.77 -1.06
N VAL A 93 -25.84 38.50 -0.04
CA VAL A 93 -25.98 39.36 1.15
C VAL A 93 -25.07 39.02 2.34
N ASN A 94 -24.53 37.79 2.41
CA ASN A 94 -23.84 37.27 3.59
C ASN A 94 -22.34 36.99 3.38
N MET A 95 -21.64 37.82 2.58
CA MET A 95 -20.21 37.68 2.32
C MET A 95 -19.35 38.21 3.47
N ASN A 96 -18.52 37.35 4.06
CA ASN A 96 -17.77 37.65 5.31
C ASN A 96 -16.29 38.02 5.13
N LYS A 97 -15.81 38.20 3.88
CA LYS A 97 -14.38 38.44 3.60
C LYS A 97 -14.10 39.85 3.07
N ASN A 98 -13.85 40.79 3.98
CA ASN A 98 -13.64 42.22 3.67
C ASN A 98 -12.46 42.50 2.71
N ASN A 99 -11.34 41.78 2.82
CA ASN A 99 -10.19 41.94 1.94
C ASN A 99 -10.27 40.99 0.74
N ASN A 100 -10.71 41.50 -0.41
CA ASN A 100 -10.91 40.74 -1.64
C ASN A 100 -10.75 41.59 -2.92
N LEU A 101 -10.81 40.93 -4.07
CA LEU A 101 -10.59 41.53 -5.40
C LEU A 101 -11.83 42.22 -6.02
N PHE A 102 -13.03 42.17 -5.42
CA PHE A 102 -14.19 42.94 -5.90
C PHE A 102 -13.95 44.45 -5.78
N ASN A 103 -13.29 44.89 -4.71
CA ASN A 103 -12.79 46.27 -4.55
C ASN A 103 -11.84 46.71 -5.69
N GLN A 104 -11.22 45.77 -6.39
CA GLN A 104 -10.34 46.01 -7.55
C GLN A 104 -11.05 45.83 -8.91
N GLY A 105 -12.37 45.61 -8.90
CA GLY A 105 -13.20 45.46 -10.10
C GLY A 105 -13.39 44.03 -10.60
N MET A 106 -13.09 43.00 -9.79
CA MET A 106 -13.47 41.62 -10.12
C MET A 106 -14.99 41.51 -10.29
N THR A 107 -15.44 40.74 -11.28
CA THR A 107 -16.86 40.47 -11.55
C THR A 107 -17.14 38.96 -11.64
N PRO A 108 -18.37 38.51 -11.31
CA PRO A 108 -18.79 37.12 -11.46
C PRO A 108 -18.66 36.61 -12.90
N LEU A 109 -18.65 35.30 -13.05
CA LEU A 109 -18.80 34.62 -14.34
C LEU A 109 -20.24 34.16 -14.57
N VAL A 110 -20.64 34.13 -15.83
CA VAL A 110 -21.84 33.45 -16.33
C VAL A 110 -21.47 32.50 -17.48
N LYS A 111 -22.25 31.44 -17.61
CA LYS A 111 -22.28 30.47 -18.71
C LYS A 111 -23.74 30.08 -18.95
N SER A 112 -24.10 29.62 -20.14
CA SER A 112 -25.43 29.02 -20.39
C SER A 112 -25.38 27.79 -21.29
N SER A 113 -26.52 27.08 -21.43
CA SER A 113 -26.65 25.93 -22.34
C SER A 113 -26.22 26.26 -23.79
N SER A 114 -26.69 27.38 -24.35
CA SER A 114 -26.32 27.83 -25.70
C SER A 114 -24.97 28.57 -25.76
N ARG A 115 -24.49 29.09 -24.61
CA ARG A 115 -23.21 29.80 -24.48
C ARG A 115 -22.26 29.01 -23.56
N PRO A 116 -21.71 27.86 -23.99
CA PRO A 116 -21.01 26.90 -23.10
C PRO A 116 -19.63 27.36 -22.57
N LYS A 117 -19.18 28.57 -22.93
CA LYS A 117 -17.93 29.19 -22.47
C LYS A 117 -18.22 30.22 -21.37
N TRP A 118 -17.42 30.21 -20.32
CA TRP A 118 -17.50 31.20 -19.23
C TRP A 118 -17.15 32.62 -19.71
N GLN A 119 -17.99 33.60 -19.32
CA GLN A 119 -17.81 35.03 -19.61
C GLN A 119 -17.95 35.84 -18.31
N ARG A 120 -17.08 36.83 -18.08
CA ARG A 120 -17.23 37.75 -16.93
C ARG A 120 -18.36 38.74 -17.19
N LEU A 121 -19.19 38.99 -16.17
CA LEU A 121 -20.23 40.01 -16.21
C LEU A 121 -19.61 41.41 -16.41
N PRO A 122 -20.23 42.31 -17.19
CA PRO A 122 -19.76 43.69 -17.34
C PRO A 122 -19.72 44.42 -15.99
N LYS A 123 -18.61 45.10 -15.68
CA LYS A 123 -18.44 45.85 -14.41
C LYS A 123 -19.55 46.86 -14.14
N GLN A 124 -20.14 47.44 -15.18
CA GLN A 124 -21.25 48.40 -15.08
C GLN A 124 -22.57 47.79 -14.55
N HIS A 125 -22.67 46.46 -14.47
CA HIS A 125 -23.83 45.72 -13.94
C HIS A 125 -23.54 45.06 -12.57
N VAL A 126 -22.38 45.32 -11.96
CA VAL A 126 -21.91 44.63 -10.74
C VAL A 126 -21.47 45.65 -9.70
N PHE A 127 -22.07 45.56 -8.51
CA PHE A 127 -21.90 46.50 -7.42
C PHE A 127 -21.46 45.75 -6.15
N TYR A 128 -20.44 46.25 -5.47
CA TYR A 128 -19.95 45.70 -4.21
C TYR A 128 -19.86 46.82 -3.18
N TYR A 129 -20.75 46.79 -2.19
CA TYR A 129 -20.96 47.89 -1.25
C TYR A 129 -21.35 47.37 0.14
N LYS A 130 -21.45 48.24 1.14
CA LYS A 130 -22.04 47.90 2.44
C LYS A 130 -23.50 48.34 2.47
N SER A 131 -24.39 47.46 2.92
CA SER A 131 -25.82 47.75 2.99
C SER A 131 -26.29 47.84 4.44
N THR A 132 -26.95 48.95 4.79
CA THR A 132 -27.60 49.13 6.10
C THR A 132 -28.75 48.15 6.32
N LEU A 133 -29.42 47.69 5.25
CA LEU A 133 -30.52 46.72 5.31
C LEU A 133 -30.06 45.33 5.73
N HIS A 134 -28.81 44.95 5.42
CA HIS A 134 -28.22 43.65 5.78
C HIS A 134 -27.13 43.86 6.85
N GLN A 135 -27.50 44.50 7.96
CA GLN A 135 -26.66 44.69 9.17
C GLN A 135 -25.25 45.28 8.90
N ASN A 136 -25.10 46.13 7.86
CA ASN A 136 -23.83 46.72 7.43
C ASN A 136 -22.78 45.71 6.90
N HIS A 137 -23.22 44.51 6.52
CA HIS A 137 -22.41 43.54 5.76
C HIS A 137 -22.13 44.03 4.34
N HIS A 138 -21.11 43.42 3.71
CA HIS A 138 -20.80 43.63 2.31
C HIS A 138 -21.72 42.79 1.42
N VAL A 139 -22.45 43.46 0.54
CA VAL A 139 -23.33 42.85 -0.47
C VAL A 139 -22.66 42.91 -1.83
N LEU A 140 -22.75 41.82 -2.58
CA LEU A 140 -22.42 41.77 -4.01
C LEU A 140 -23.72 41.69 -4.83
N SER A 141 -24.15 42.82 -5.38
CA SER A 141 -25.33 42.89 -6.24
C SER A 141 -24.94 42.85 -7.71
N PHE A 142 -25.63 42.07 -8.53
CA PHE A 142 -25.45 42.11 -9.98
C PHE A 142 -26.76 42.01 -10.75
N ALA A 143 -26.88 42.86 -11.77
CA ALA A 143 -28.02 42.88 -12.68
C ALA A 143 -27.79 41.95 -13.87
N PHE A 144 -28.81 41.16 -14.23
CA PHE A 144 -28.77 40.22 -15.34
C PHE A 144 -30.03 40.31 -16.20
N ILE A 145 -29.93 39.90 -17.47
CA ILE A 145 -31.06 39.81 -18.41
C ILE A 145 -30.96 38.45 -19.12
N PHE A 146 -32.03 37.67 -19.07
CA PHE A 146 -32.09 36.35 -19.70
C PHE A 146 -32.39 36.47 -21.20
N ASP A 147 -31.47 36.02 -22.05
CA ASP A 147 -31.59 36.12 -23.52
C ASP A 147 -32.33 34.94 -24.18
N ARG A 148 -32.54 33.84 -23.44
CA ARG A 148 -33.23 32.62 -23.91
C ARG A 148 -34.02 31.98 -22.77
N GLU A 149 -35.17 31.42 -23.09
CA GLU A 149 -36.07 30.87 -22.07
C GLU A 149 -35.80 29.41 -21.69
N ASP A 150 -35.14 28.67 -22.58
CA ASP A 150 -34.89 27.23 -22.47
C ASP A 150 -33.41 26.92 -22.16
N ASP A 151 -32.60 27.97 -21.93
CA ASP A 151 -31.23 27.88 -21.47
C ASP A 151 -31.18 27.74 -19.94
N ILE A 152 -30.29 26.89 -19.43
CA ILE A 152 -29.90 26.85 -18.03
C ILE A 152 -28.70 27.79 -17.89
N TYR A 153 -28.77 28.78 -17.01
CA TYR A 153 -27.71 29.74 -16.75
C TYR A 153 -26.92 29.32 -15.50
N GLN A 154 -25.59 29.31 -15.56
CA GLN A 154 -24.72 29.00 -14.44
C GLN A 154 -23.89 30.23 -14.05
N PHE A 155 -23.89 30.58 -12.77
CA PHE A 155 -23.17 31.72 -12.20
C PHE A 155 -22.10 31.24 -11.23
N ALA A 156 -20.87 31.76 -11.33
CA ALA A 156 -19.74 31.35 -10.48
C ALA A 156 -18.79 32.50 -10.13
N LEU A 157 -18.07 32.39 -9.02
CA LEU A 157 -17.07 33.39 -8.60
C LEU A 157 -15.89 33.51 -9.59
N THR A 158 -15.33 32.37 -10.01
CA THR A 158 -14.14 32.31 -10.88
C THR A 158 -14.11 31.02 -11.72
N TYR A 159 -13.17 30.94 -12.66
CA TYR A 159 -13.06 29.85 -13.62
C TYR A 159 -12.64 28.55 -12.90
N PRO A 160 -13.21 27.38 -13.26
CA PRO A 160 -12.75 26.10 -12.73
C PRO A 160 -11.29 25.84 -13.13
N TYR A 161 -10.45 25.47 -12.16
CA TYR A 161 -9.01 25.34 -12.36
C TYR A 161 -8.61 24.11 -13.18
N ARG A 162 -7.98 24.36 -14.34
CA ARG A 162 -7.44 23.33 -15.25
C ARG A 162 -5.91 23.22 -15.23
N LEU A 163 -5.24 23.82 -14.24
CA LEU A 163 -3.80 24.12 -14.27
C LEU A 163 -2.90 22.89 -14.55
N ILE A 164 -3.28 21.73 -14.00
CA ILE A 164 -2.53 20.47 -14.10
C ILE A 164 -2.82 19.71 -15.41
N GLU A 165 -3.93 20.00 -16.12
CA GLU A 165 -4.33 19.29 -17.35
C GLU A 165 -3.26 19.35 -18.46
N PHE A 166 -2.45 20.42 -18.52
CA PHE A 166 -1.33 20.49 -19.47
C PHE A 166 -0.16 19.54 -19.15
N LEU A 167 0.13 19.28 -17.87
CA LEU A 167 1.17 18.33 -17.46
C LEU A 167 0.67 16.89 -17.54
N ALA A 168 -0.52 16.64 -16.97
CA ALA A 168 -1.08 15.29 -16.83
C ALA A 168 -1.64 14.73 -18.14
N ILE A 169 -2.30 15.54 -18.97
CA ILE A 169 -3.11 15.08 -20.10
C ILE A 169 -2.47 15.41 -21.45
N ALA A 170 -2.20 16.69 -21.71
CA ALA A 170 -1.94 17.22 -23.06
C ALA A 170 -0.88 16.45 -23.88
N ASN A 171 -1.11 16.27 -25.18
CA ASN A 171 -0.17 15.58 -26.10
C ASN A 171 0.93 16.52 -26.63
N HIS A 172 1.43 17.42 -25.76
CA HIS A 172 2.45 18.39 -26.14
C HIS A 172 3.85 17.77 -25.94
N PRO A 173 4.82 17.93 -26.88
CA PRO A 173 6.13 17.28 -26.78
C PRO A 173 6.85 17.49 -25.44
N ILE A 174 6.79 18.70 -24.87
CA ILE A 174 7.34 19.00 -23.53
C ILE A 174 6.68 18.14 -22.43
N ALA A 175 5.36 18.01 -22.42
CA ALA A 175 4.63 17.23 -21.41
C ALA A 175 4.83 15.72 -21.61
N LYS A 176 5.04 15.26 -22.85
CA LYS A 176 5.45 13.87 -23.14
C LYS A 176 6.86 13.60 -22.61
N LEU A 177 7.86 14.40 -23.02
CA LEU A 177 9.24 14.27 -22.57
C LEU A 177 9.39 14.32 -21.04
N LEU A 178 8.63 15.18 -20.36
CA LEU A 178 8.60 15.22 -18.89
C LEU A 178 8.06 13.91 -18.30
N ARG A 179 6.88 13.43 -18.73
CA ARG A 179 6.28 12.16 -18.24
C ARG A 179 7.09 10.90 -18.59
N GLU A 180 7.97 10.96 -19.60
CA GLU A 180 8.87 9.87 -19.97
C GLU A 180 10.12 9.75 -19.08
N ASN A 181 10.46 10.80 -18.31
CA ASN A 181 11.72 10.87 -17.54
C ASN A 181 11.52 11.28 -16.06
N VAL A 182 10.37 11.86 -15.70
CA VAL A 182 10.03 12.34 -14.36
C VAL A 182 8.63 11.83 -14.00
N VAL A 183 8.52 11.21 -12.83
CA VAL A 183 7.25 10.75 -12.26
C VAL A 183 6.52 11.94 -11.64
N PHE A 184 5.27 12.14 -12.01
CA PHE A 184 4.39 13.16 -11.40
C PHE A 184 3.36 12.47 -10.52
N LYS A 185 3.50 12.61 -9.19
CA LYS A 185 2.49 12.14 -8.24
C LYS A 185 1.52 13.28 -7.94
N ILE A 186 0.32 13.18 -8.52
CA ILE A 186 -0.81 14.04 -8.14
C ILE A 186 -1.55 13.32 -7.01
N ILE A 187 -1.63 13.96 -5.85
CA ILE A 187 -2.44 13.47 -4.73
C ILE A 187 -3.77 14.25 -4.73
N PRO A 188 -4.94 13.59 -4.56
CA PRO A 188 -6.23 14.27 -4.54
C PRO A 188 -6.71 14.61 -3.11
N MET A 189 -7.68 15.53 -2.99
CA MET A 189 -8.56 15.72 -1.81
C MET A 189 -8.03 16.37 -0.51
N ILE A 190 -6.87 17.06 -0.45
CA ILE A 190 -6.50 17.87 0.73
C ILE A 190 -6.77 19.38 0.60
N ASN A 191 -6.50 20.00 -0.56
CA ASN A 191 -6.84 21.41 -0.80
C ASN A 191 -8.09 21.49 -1.70
N PRO A 192 -9.27 21.88 -1.20
CA PRO A 192 -10.54 21.70 -1.91
C PRO A 192 -10.90 22.88 -2.83
N ASP A 193 -9.93 23.57 -3.43
CA ASP A 193 -10.17 24.70 -4.34
C ASP A 193 -10.92 24.27 -5.63
N GLY A 194 -11.26 22.98 -5.77
CA GLY A 194 -12.38 22.47 -6.57
C GLY A 194 -12.68 20.99 -6.26
N VAL A 195 -13.63 20.70 -5.36
CA VAL A 195 -14.02 19.34 -4.94
C VAL A 195 -15.52 19.07 -5.11
N PHE A 196 -15.83 17.80 -5.44
CA PHE A 196 -17.10 17.16 -5.81
C PHE A 196 -18.41 17.57 -5.10
N LEU A 197 -18.39 18.26 -3.94
CA LEU A 197 -19.60 18.69 -3.24
C LEU A 197 -19.61 20.17 -2.78
N GLY A 198 -18.69 21.01 -3.27
CA GLY A 198 -18.82 22.46 -3.07
C GLY A 198 -18.78 22.90 -1.62
N ASN A 199 -18.05 22.17 -0.79
CA ASN A 199 -17.71 22.48 0.58
C ASN A 199 -16.81 21.35 1.11
N ASN A 200 -16.11 21.62 2.22
CA ASN A 200 -15.12 20.77 2.92
C ASN A 200 -13.65 21.13 2.67
N ARG A 201 -13.20 22.20 3.36
CA ARG A 201 -11.79 22.34 3.77
C ARG A 201 -11.40 21.39 4.91
N VAL A 202 -12.36 20.61 5.39
CA VAL A 202 -12.36 19.92 6.67
C VAL A 202 -12.57 18.41 6.53
N ASN A 203 -12.08 17.66 7.50
CA ASN A 203 -12.49 16.27 7.74
C ASN A 203 -13.93 16.18 8.30
N VAL A 204 -14.39 14.96 8.59
CA VAL A 204 -15.70 14.68 9.23
C VAL A 204 -15.85 15.34 10.62
N LEU A 205 -14.74 15.71 11.27
CA LEU A 205 -14.70 16.37 12.59
C LEU A 205 -14.61 17.90 12.51
N GLY A 206 -14.56 18.50 11.32
CA GLY A 206 -14.49 19.95 11.13
C GLY A 206 -13.09 20.59 11.18
N HIS A 207 -12.01 19.81 11.19
CA HIS A 207 -10.63 20.31 11.22
C HIS A 207 -10.10 20.61 9.80
N ASP A 208 -9.61 21.84 9.54
CA ASP A 208 -8.99 22.23 8.25
C ASP A 208 -7.67 21.49 8.03
N LEU A 209 -7.66 20.47 7.17
CA LEU A 209 -6.48 19.61 6.97
C LEU A 209 -5.24 20.39 6.51
N ASN A 210 -5.40 21.58 5.92
CA ASN A 210 -4.28 22.44 5.52
C ASN A 210 -3.72 23.29 6.68
N ARG A 211 -4.18 23.07 7.92
CA ARG A 211 -3.76 23.77 9.15
C ARG A 211 -3.34 22.84 10.27
N TYR A 212 -3.50 21.53 10.13
CA TYR A 212 -3.17 20.53 11.15
C TYR A 212 -1.93 19.68 10.81
N TRP A 213 -1.13 20.05 9.81
CA TRP A 213 0.10 19.31 9.47
C TRP A 213 1.10 19.22 10.63
N ASN A 214 1.11 20.19 11.55
CA ASN A 214 1.95 20.16 12.75
C ASN A 214 1.34 19.40 13.94
N ASN A 215 0.07 18.98 13.85
CA ASN A 215 -0.69 18.30 14.89
C ASN A 215 -1.55 17.17 14.28
N ILE A 216 -0.87 16.26 13.57
CA ILE A 216 -1.46 15.06 12.98
C ILE A 216 -1.74 14.04 14.08
N SER A 217 -2.88 13.36 13.97
CA SER A 217 -3.30 12.26 14.84
C SER A 217 -4.03 11.26 13.96
N ASP A 218 -3.72 9.97 14.08
CA ASP A 218 -4.21 8.95 13.14
C ASP A 218 -5.73 8.77 13.19
N TYR A 219 -6.33 9.01 14.36
CA TYR A 219 -7.77 8.97 14.57
C TYR A 219 -8.51 10.16 13.95
N THR A 220 -7.94 11.37 14.03
CA THR A 220 -8.63 12.60 13.58
C THR A 220 -8.20 13.07 12.18
N HIS A 221 -6.96 12.80 11.78
CA HIS A 221 -6.37 13.22 10.52
C HIS A 221 -5.72 12.04 9.74
N PRO A 222 -6.40 10.88 9.56
CA PRO A 222 -5.80 9.71 8.89
C PRO A 222 -5.28 10.04 7.49
N THR A 223 -5.95 10.92 6.74
CA THR A 223 -5.51 11.41 5.43
C THR A 223 -4.15 12.12 5.48
N LEU A 224 -3.88 12.90 6.53
CA LEU A 224 -2.56 13.55 6.70
C LEU A 224 -1.51 12.55 7.15
N SER A 225 -1.86 11.58 8.01
CA SER A 225 -0.90 10.59 8.49
C SER A 225 -0.45 9.66 7.35
N ALA A 226 -1.40 9.07 6.61
CA ALA A 226 -1.10 8.21 5.46
C ALA A 226 -0.28 8.91 4.36
N ILE A 227 -0.47 10.21 4.17
CA ILE A 227 0.35 11.00 3.22
C ILE A 227 1.72 11.36 3.82
N MET A 228 1.81 11.58 5.13
CA MET A 228 3.10 11.76 5.80
C MET A 228 3.94 10.46 5.78
N GLU A 229 3.29 9.30 5.92
CA GLU A 229 3.91 7.99 5.72
C GLU A 229 4.36 7.78 4.28
N LEU A 230 3.48 8.02 3.29
CA LEU A 230 3.81 7.94 1.86
C LEU A 230 4.99 8.84 1.46
N LEU A 231 5.07 10.05 2.02
CA LEU A 231 6.18 10.98 1.77
C LEU A 231 7.49 10.49 2.42
N LYS A 232 7.45 9.93 3.64
CA LYS A 232 8.61 9.28 4.27
C LYS A 232 9.06 8.04 3.50
N GLU A 233 8.11 7.21 3.03
CA GLU A 233 8.40 6.02 2.21
C GLU A 233 9.14 6.45 0.94
N TYR A 234 8.63 7.47 0.22
CA TYR A 234 9.26 7.95 -1.01
C TYR A 234 10.59 8.70 -0.81
N ASP A 235 10.82 9.34 0.34
CA ASP A 235 12.09 10.02 0.67
C ASP A 235 13.17 9.03 1.18
N SER A 236 12.75 7.91 1.78
CA SER A 236 13.64 6.82 2.23
C SER A 236 13.82 5.68 1.21
N SER A 237 13.00 5.62 0.15
CA SER A 237 13.03 4.54 -0.83
C SER A 237 14.28 4.58 -1.72
N ASP A 238 14.83 3.39 -2.02
CA ASP A 238 15.83 3.24 -3.07
C ASP A 238 15.25 3.30 -4.50
N CYS A 239 13.93 3.39 -4.66
CA CYS A 239 13.28 3.41 -5.97
C CYS A 239 13.11 4.81 -6.59
N TYR A 240 13.17 5.90 -5.81
CA TYR A 240 12.86 7.26 -6.28
C TYR A 240 13.76 8.32 -5.63
N GLN A 241 13.75 9.55 -6.17
CA GLN A 241 14.22 10.75 -5.48
C GLN A 241 13.15 11.83 -5.55
N ILE A 242 12.70 12.37 -4.41
CA ILE A 242 11.78 13.51 -4.40
C ILE A 242 12.57 14.81 -4.65
N ASP A 243 12.28 15.53 -5.72
CA ASP A 243 12.88 16.86 -5.97
C ASP A 243 11.99 17.99 -5.46
N PHE A 244 10.66 17.78 -5.55
CA PHE A 244 9.65 18.82 -5.43
C PHE A 244 8.40 18.33 -4.68
N VAL A 245 7.86 19.20 -3.82
CA VAL A 245 6.47 19.16 -3.34
C VAL A 245 5.86 20.54 -3.59
N ILE A 246 4.84 20.64 -4.45
CA ILE A 246 4.26 21.91 -4.90
C ILE A 246 2.77 21.99 -4.55
N ASP A 247 2.46 22.80 -3.54
CA ASP A 247 1.14 23.07 -2.96
C ASP A 247 0.39 24.19 -3.71
N ILE A 248 -0.62 23.85 -4.52
CA ILE A 248 -1.28 24.79 -5.46
C ILE A 248 -2.60 25.34 -4.89
N HIS A 249 -2.70 26.67 -4.77
CA HIS A 249 -3.86 27.40 -4.19
C HIS A 249 -4.38 28.53 -5.08
N ALA A 250 -5.68 28.80 -4.93
CA ALA A 250 -6.35 29.99 -5.45
C ALA A 250 -6.27 31.18 -4.46
N HIS A 251 -5.81 32.35 -4.92
CA HIS A 251 -5.69 33.54 -4.08
C HIS A 251 -6.79 34.57 -4.32
N THR A 252 -7.54 34.90 -3.25
CA THR A 252 -8.76 35.73 -3.27
C THR A 252 -8.52 37.25 -3.23
N SER A 253 -7.29 37.67 -2.91
CA SER A 253 -7.01 39.03 -2.38
C SER A 253 -5.72 39.67 -2.91
N LEU A 254 -5.00 38.99 -3.81
CA LEU A 254 -3.79 39.49 -4.49
C LEU A 254 -3.86 39.11 -5.97
N THR A 255 -3.13 39.83 -6.81
CA THR A 255 -3.09 39.68 -8.27
C THR A 255 -1.83 38.94 -8.73
N GLY A 256 -1.87 38.39 -9.95
CA GLY A 256 -0.77 37.66 -10.57
C GLY A 256 -0.65 36.19 -10.16
N VAL A 257 0.52 35.63 -10.42
CA VAL A 257 0.98 34.32 -9.93
C VAL A 257 2.20 34.55 -9.06
N PHE A 258 2.34 33.86 -7.93
CA PHE A 258 3.50 33.99 -7.06
C PHE A 258 3.79 32.69 -6.30
N ILE A 259 5.01 32.56 -5.79
CA ILE A 259 5.44 31.40 -5.00
C ILE A 259 5.74 31.85 -3.57
N VAL A 260 5.32 31.05 -2.60
CA VAL A 260 5.70 31.18 -1.20
C VAL A 260 6.58 29.99 -0.82
N GLY A 261 7.78 30.26 -0.33
CA GLY A 261 8.78 29.27 0.07
C GLY A 261 9.26 29.45 1.51
N ASN A 262 10.14 28.56 1.96
CA ASN A 262 10.78 28.66 3.27
C ASN A 262 12.06 29.51 3.22
N ALA A 263 12.37 30.14 4.35
CA ALA A 263 13.76 30.49 4.67
C ALA A 263 14.44 29.26 5.29
N TYR A 264 15.74 29.08 5.00
CA TYR A 264 16.59 28.03 5.57
C TYR A 264 17.86 28.67 6.12
N GLU A 265 18.46 28.06 7.14
CA GLU A 265 19.74 28.51 7.72
C GLU A 265 20.94 28.09 6.84
N ASP A 266 20.84 26.94 6.17
CA ASP A 266 21.80 26.51 5.15
C ASP A 266 21.64 27.38 3.88
N VAL A 267 22.70 28.14 3.58
CA VAL A 267 22.80 29.04 2.42
C VAL A 267 22.70 28.26 1.09
N TYR A 268 23.32 27.09 0.97
CA TYR A 268 23.26 26.28 -0.26
C TYR A 268 21.86 25.68 -0.46
N ARG A 269 21.22 25.21 0.62
CA ARG A 269 19.81 24.76 0.59
C ARG A 269 18.90 25.92 0.16
N TYR A 270 19.11 27.12 0.71
CA TYR A 270 18.34 28.31 0.37
C TYR A 270 18.57 28.80 -1.07
N GLU A 271 19.82 28.85 -1.55
CA GLU A 271 20.12 29.24 -2.93
C GLU A 271 19.52 28.26 -3.95
N ARG A 272 19.61 26.95 -3.70
CA ARG A 272 18.93 25.91 -4.50
C ARG A 272 17.42 26.13 -4.53
N HIS A 273 16.81 26.40 -3.37
CA HIS A 273 15.38 26.68 -3.22
C HIS A 273 14.90 27.97 -3.92
N LEU A 274 15.83 28.85 -4.33
CA LEU A 274 15.52 30.03 -5.14
C LEU A 274 15.62 29.80 -6.66
N VAL A 275 16.19 28.68 -7.14
CA VAL A 275 16.40 28.42 -8.58
C VAL A 275 15.08 28.28 -9.33
N PHE A 276 14.21 27.36 -8.90
CA PHE A 276 12.95 27.09 -9.60
C PHE A 276 12.00 28.30 -9.63
N PRO A 277 11.79 29.06 -8.53
CA PRO A 277 11.01 30.29 -8.55
C PRO A 277 11.55 31.37 -9.51
N LYS A 278 12.87 31.53 -9.62
CA LYS A 278 13.51 32.46 -10.58
C LYS A 278 13.35 32.00 -12.03
N LEU A 279 13.44 30.69 -12.30
CA LEU A 279 13.14 30.14 -13.63
C LEU A 279 11.68 30.39 -13.99
N PHE A 280 10.74 30.13 -13.07
CA PHE A 280 9.32 30.30 -13.30
C PHE A 280 8.90 31.77 -13.51
N SER A 281 9.44 32.71 -12.73
CA SER A 281 9.18 34.15 -12.92
C SER A 281 9.74 34.70 -14.24
N SER A 282 10.75 34.06 -14.83
CA SER A 282 11.24 34.39 -16.17
C SER A 282 10.28 33.99 -17.30
N LYS A 283 9.45 32.94 -17.12
CA LYS A 283 8.51 32.45 -18.14
C LYS A 283 7.08 32.98 -17.95
N CYS A 284 6.65 33.22 -16.71
CA CYS A 284 5.34 33.81 -16.41
C CYS A 284 5.37 35.34 -16.52
N SER A 285 4.78 35.87 -17.60
CA SER A 285 4.57 37.31 -17.82
C SER A 285 3.72 37.99 -16.73
N ASP A 286 2.93 37.16 -16.05
CA ASP A 286 1.95 37.39 -14.99
C ASP A 286 2.50 37.08 -13.58
N PHE A 287 3.78 36.71 -13.46
CA PHE A 287 4.40 36.50 -12.15
C PHE A 287 4.59 37.83 -11.40
N SER A 288 4.11 37.90 -10.17
CA SER A 288 4.32 39.03 -9.26
C SER A 288 5.49 38.71 -8.32
N ASN A 289 6.61 39.43 -8.53
CA ASN A 289 7.76 39.34 -7.63
C ASN A 289 7.44 39.95 -6.26
N ASP A 290 6.58 40.98 -6.20
CA ASP A 290 6.24 41.72 -4.98
C ASP A 290 5.41 40.87 -4.00
N ASN A 291 4.65 39.90 -4.53
CA ASN A 291 3.90 38.90 -3.74
C ASN A 291 4.72 37.62 -3.43
N MET A 292 5.95 37.49 -3.95
CA MET A 292 6.80 36.31 -3.73
C MET A 292 7.51 36.40 -2.37
N ILE A 293 7.30 35.41 -1.50
CA ILE A 293 7.74 35.48 -0.09
C ILE A 293 8.49 34.20 0.31
N PHE A 294 9.68 34.35 0.89
CA PHE A 294 10.40 33.26 1.56
C PHE A 294 10.48 33.58 3.05
N ASN A 295 9.77 32.81 3.88
CA ASN A 295 9.68 33.11 5.31
C ASN A 295 9.49 31.87 6.20
N ALA A 296 9.70 32.09 7.50
CA ALA A 296 9.58 31.10 8.56
C ALA A 296 8.36 31.33 9.50
N ASP A 297 7.35 32.13 9.09
CA ASP A 297 6.21 32.57 9.96
C ASP A 297 5.57 31.41 10.75
N ASP A 298 5.66 31.50 12.09
CA ASP A 298 5.18 30.47 13.00
C ASP A 298 3.66 30.27 12.96
N ARG A 299 2.92 31.33 12.62
CA ARG A 299 1.45 31.27 12.43
C ARG A 299 1.06 30.48 11.18
N LYS A 300 2.04 29.88 10.49
CA LYS A 300 1.88 28.96 9.35
C LYS A 300 2.50 27.57 9.60
N GLN A 301 2.99 27.25 10.80
CA GLN A 301 3.57 25.93 11.12
C GLN A 301 2.68 24.74 10.70
N GLY A 302 1.36 24.85 10.86
CA GLY A 302 0.40 23.82 10.45
C GLY A 302 0.13 23.70 8.94
N THR A 303 0.89 24.38 8.08
CA THR A 303 0.82 24.21 6.62
C THR A 303 1.86 23.21 6.12
N ALA A 304 1.53 22.46 5.05
CA ALA A 304 2.43 21.49 4.42
C ALA A 304 3.85 22.06 4.21
N ARG A 305 3.93 23.27 3.63
CA ARG A 305 5.19 24.01 3.41
C ARG A 305 6.08 24.13 4.65
N ARG A 306 5.51 24.50 5.81
CA ARG A 306 6.27 24.74 7.05
C ARG A 306 6.54 23.46 7.84
N TYR A 307 5.71 22.43 7.68
CA TYR A 307 5.89 21.16 8.38
C TYR A 307 6.87 20.22 7.67
N LEU A 308 6.65 19.98 6.36
CA LEU A 308 7.42 18.99 5.60
C LEU A 308 8.91 19.35 5.47
N CYS A 309 9.27 20.64 5.52
CA CYS A 309 10.65 21.10 5.33
C CYS A 309 11.62 20.71 6.45
N ASN A 310 11.08 20.31 7.61
CA ASN A 310 11.83 19.81 8.76
C ASN A 310 11.63 18.29 8.96
N ARG A 311 11.05 17.60 7.97
CA ARG A 311 10.62 16.18 8.06
C ARG A 311 10.99 15.31 6.85
N LEU A 312 11.25 15.94 5.70
CA LEU A 312 11.83 15.32 4.51
C LEU A 312 13.28 15.78 4.33
N SER A 313 14.06 15.02 3.56
CA SER A 313 15.48 15.29 3.32
C SER A 313 15.74 16.70 2.78
N ASP A 314 16.93 17.25 3.08
CA ASP A 314 17.29 18.63 2.73
C ASP A 314 17.26 18.92 1.22
N ASN A 315 17.28 17.88 0.39
CA ASN A 315 17.23 17.93 -1.06
C ASN A 315 15.83 18.26 -1.63
N VAL A 316 14.76 18.03 -0.87
CA VAL A 316 13.38 18.27 -1.33
C VAL A 316 13.05 19.77 -1.31
N ASN A 317 12.57 20.30 -2.43
CA ASN A 317 12.16 21.71 -2.57
C ASN A 317 10.65 21.84 -2.41
N ILE A 318 10.20 22.49 -1.33
CA ILE A 318 8.79 22.53 -0.93
C ILE A 318 8.23 23.95 -1.09
N TYR A 319 7.24 24.12 -1.97
CA TYR A 319 6.67 25.42 -2.34
C TYR A 319 5.15 25.44 -2.20
N THR A 320 4.59 26.61 -1.91
CA THR A 320 3.17 26.90 -2.17
C THR A 320 3.05 27.84 -3.38
N LEU A 321 2.42 27.39 -4.46
CA LEU A 321 2.14 28.17 -5.67
C LEU A 321 0.75 28.81 -5.56
N GLN A 322 0.70 30.13 -5.62
CA GLN A 322 -0.52 30.94 -5.47
C GLN A 322 -0.92 31.56 -6.82
N VAL A 323 -2.20 31.41 -7.20
CA VAL A 323 -2.75 31.93 -8.46
C VAL A 323 -3.96 32.81 -8.18
N SER A 324 -3.94 34.09 -8.60
CA SER A 324 -5.07 35.01 -8.36
C SER A 324 -6.37 34.54 -9.01
N MET A 325 -7.49 34.68 -8.29
CA MET A 325 -8.84 34.43 -8.83
C MET A 325 -9.31 35.48 -9.86
N TYR A 326 -8.69 36.68 -9.89
CA TYR A 326 -9.13 37.78 -10.76
C TYR A 326 -8.27 37.90 -12.01
N GLY A 327 -6.97 38.15 -11.86
CA GLY A 327 -6.09 38.64 -12.92
C GLY A 327 -4.73 39.14 -12.42
N PHE A 328 -4.00 39.84 -13.27
CA PHE A 328 -2.63 40.32 -13.04
C PHE A 328 -2.42 41.76 -13.52
N TYR A 329 -1.46 42.49 -12.95
CA TYR A 329 -1.06 43.82 -13.44
C TYR A 329 -0.17 43.69 -14.68
N ILE A 330 -0.44 44.50 -15.72
CA ILE A 330 0.46 44.61 -16.88
C ILE A 330 1.74 45.31 -16.42
N LYS A 331 2.89 44.65 -16.56
CA LYS A 331 4.22 45.13 -16.10
C LYS A 331 4.47 46.59 -16.52
N GLY A 332 4.74 47.46 -15.55
CA GLY A 332 4.94 48.90 -15.75
C GLY A 332 3.67 49.75 -15.75
N THR A 333 2.50 49.19 -15.44
CA THR A 333 1.22 49.92 -15.36
C THR A 333 0.38 49.47 -14.15
N ASN A 334 -0.56 50.32 -13.74
CA ASN A 334 -1.55 49.98 -12.70
C ASN A 334 -2.83 49.32 -13.30
N ILE A 335 -2.77 48.83 -14.55
CA ILE A 335 -3.92 48.23 -15.24
C ILE A 335 -3.95 46.72 -14.94
N ILE A 336 -5.03 46.26 -14.32
CA ILE A 336 -5.29 44.82 -14.12
C ILE A 336 -5.90 44.24 -15.39
N THR A 337 -5.31 43.17 -15.90
CA THR A 337 -5.90 42.30 -16.92
C THR A 337 -6.58 41.12 -16.20
N PRO A 338 -7.92 40.98 -16.30
CA PRO A 338 -8.61 39.80 -15.77
C PRO A 338 -8.17 38.54 -16.52
N TYR A 339 -7.90 37.44 -15.79
CA TYR A 339 -7.59 36.16 -16.41
C TYR A 339 -8.80 35.60 -17.19
N THR A 340 -8.49 34.92 -18.29
CA THR A 340 -9.39 34.00 -19.00
C THR A 340 -9.05 32.54 -18.71
N GLU A 341 -9.91 31.59 -19.09
CA GLU A 341 -9.60 30.15 -19.06
C GLU A 341 -8.29 29.80 -19.81
N ALA A 342 -7.99 30.53 -20.90
CA ALA A 342 -6.77 30.34 -21.68
C ALA A 342 -5.50 30.83 -20.95
N ASP A 343 -5.62 31.78 -20.03
CA ASP A 343 -4.52 32.29 -19.21
C ASP A 343 -4.18 31.35 -18.06
N TYR A 344 -5.17 30.77 -17.36
CA TYR A 344 -4.89 29.69 -16.40
C TYR A 344 -4.18 28.51 -17.07
N MET A 345 -4.58 28.14 -18.31
CA MET A 345 -3.86 27.16 -19.12
C MET A 345 -2.47 27.64 -19.59
N LYS A 346 -2.22 28.96 -19.67
CA LYS A 346 -0.90 29.54 -19.97
C LYS A 346 0.04 29.43 -18.76
N VAL A 347 -0.45 29.64 -17.54
CA VAL A 347 0.32 29.39 -16.30
C VAL A 347 0.76 27.93 -16.22
N GLY A 348 -0.13 26.97 -16.49
CA GLY A 348 0.21 25.54 -16.49
C GLY A 348 1.26 25.16 -17.55
N ARG A 349 1.18 25.76 -18.74
CA ARG A 349 2.21 25.65 -19.80
C ARG A 349 3.57 26.22 -19.37
N ASN A 350 3.57 27.32 -18.63
CA ASN A 350 4.79 27.95 -18.13
C ASN A 350 5.41 27.17 -16.95
N LEU A 351 4.59 26.54 -16.10
CA LEU A 351 5.04 25.64 -15.05
C LEU A 351 5.80 24.44 -15.65
N ALA A 352 5.21 23.77 -16.64
CA ALA A 352 5.84 22.68 -17.38
C ALA A 352 7.15 23.08 -18.08
N ARG A 353 7.19 24.28 -18.69
CA ARG A 353 8.43 24.81 -19.31
C ARG A 353 9.53 25.06 -18.28
N SER A 354 9.17 25.52 -17.09
CA SER A 354 10.13 25.83 -16.01
C SER A 354 10.67 24.56 -15.36
N LEU A 355 9.83 23.52 -15.22
CA LEU A 355 10.26 22.18 -14.85
C LEU A 355 11.22 21.58 -15.89
N LEU A 356 10.90 21.66 -17.19
CA LEU A 356 11.81 21.21 -18.27
C LEU A 356 13.17 21.92 -18.22
N GLU A 357 13.19 23.22 -17.93
CA GLU A 357 14.44 24.00 -17.86
C GLU A 357 15.25 23.67 -16.59
N TYR A 358 14.58 23.50 -15.45
CA TYR A 358 15.20 23.00 -14.22
C TYR A 358 15.82 21.61 -14.41
N TYR A 359 15.06 20.65 -14.95
CA TYR A 359 15.53 19.28 -15.17
C TYR A 359 16.64 19.17 -16.24
N ARG A 360 16.77 20.16 -17.13
CA ARG A 360 17.96 20.29 -18.01
C ARG A 360 19.16 20.91 -17.29
N PHE A 361 18.94 21.92 -16.45
CA PHE A 361 20.00 22.56 -15.67
C PHE A 361 20.65 21.61 -14.66
N THR A 362 19.87 20.68 -14.09
CA THR A 362 20.38 19.61 -13.22
C THR A 362 20.95 18.40 -13.97
N ASN A 363 21.05 18.46 -15.31
CA ASN A 363 21.51 17.36 -16.20
C ASN A 363 20.67 16.07 -16.15
N ILE A 364 19.45 16.11 -15.61
CA ILE A 364 18.52 14.97 -15.55
C ILE A 364 17.90 14.69 -16.92
N LEU A 365 17.56 15.74 -17.67
CA LEU A 365 17.10 15.66 -19.05
C LEU A 365 18.22 16.00 -20.03
N PRO A 366 18.37 15.24 -21.14
CA PRO A 366 19.40 15.52 -22.13
C PRO A 366 19.22 16.92 -22.75
N ILE A 367 20.32 17.66 -22.81
CA ILE A 367 20.42 18.90 -23.56
C ILE A 367 20.54 18.52 -25.04
N PRO A 368 19.60 18.92 -25.91
CA PRO A 368 19.65 18.57 -27.33
C PRO A 368 20.89 19.21 -27.99
N PRO A 369 21.60 18.48 -28.87
CA PRO A 369 22.84 18.99 -29.46
C PRO A 369 22.58 20.23 -30.33
N LEU A 370 23.55 21.16 -30.33
CA LEU A 370 23.44 22.47 -30.97
C LEU A 370 23.04 22.42 -32.46
N SER A 371 23.33 21.30 -33.14
CA SER A 371 22.97 21.02 -34.53
C SER A 371 21.46 20.93 -34.78
N GLU A 372 20.66 20.42 -33.85
CA GLU A 372 19.20 20.29 -34.02
C GLU A 372 18.48 21.62 -33.85
N ILE A 373 18.98 22.48 -32.97
CA ILE A 373 18.46 23.84 -32.79
C ILE A 373 18.61 24.63 -34.12
N LEU A 374 19.74 24.43 -34.81
CA LEU A 374 20.03 25.08 -36.09
C LEU A 374 19.26 24.47 -37.29
N SER A 375 18.94 23.17 -37.28
CA SER A 375 18.20 22.54 -38.39
C SER A 375 16.74 23.03 -38.50
N SER A 376 16.14 23.39 -37.35
CA SER A 376 14.77 23.91 -37.25
C SER A 376 14.49 25.21 -38.04
N ARG A 377 15.53 25.96 -38.45
CA ARG A 377 15.40 27.28 -39.09
C ARG A 377 15.10 27.26 -40.61
N LYS A 378 14.87 26.11 -41.24
CA LYS A 378 14.52 26.01 -42.68
C LYS A 378 13.01 26.13 -42.93
N GLY A 379 12.49 27.35 -43.01
CA GLY A 379 11.05 27.55 -43.27
C GLY A 379 10.49 28.98 -43.33
N ARG A 380 11.19 29.97 -43.91
CA ARG A 380 10.58 31.27 -44.29
C ARG A 380 10.93 31.62 -45.75
N PRO A 381 9.96 32.02 -46.60
CA PRO A 381 10.24 32.44 -47.99
C PRO A 381 11.06 33.74 -48.06
N ASN A 382 11.87 33.88 -49.11
CA ASN A 382 12.60 35.12 -49.37
C ASN A 382 11.66 36.25 -49.81
N THR A 383 11.66 37.37 -49.08
CA THR A 383 11.24 38.68 -49.62
C THR A 383 12.38 39.68 -49.43
N HIS A 384 12.87 40.24 -50.55
CA HIS A 384 14.00 41.16 -50.54
C HIS A 384 13.60 42.54 -49.98
N ARG A 385 14.40 43.10 -49.06
CA ARG A 385 14.62 44.56 -48.98
C ARG A 385 15.92 44.92 -48.26
N HIS A 386 16.72 45.79 -48.88
CA HIS A 386 17.93 46.35 -48.28
C HIS A 386 17.60 47.42 -47.22
N ARG A 387 18.39 47.50 -46.14
CA ARG A 387 19.24 48.70 -45.90
C ARG A 387 20.33 48.54 -44.82
N LYS A 388 21.54 48.95 -45.22
CA LYS A 388 22.66 49.60 -44.48
C LYS A 388 23.00 49.16 -43.05
N LYS A 389 24.24 48.70 -42.89
CA LYS A 389 25.02 48.72 -41.63
C LYS A 389 25.28 50.16 -41.15
N PHE A 390 25.42 50.33 -39.84
CA PHE A 390 26.23 51.40 -39.24
C PHE A 390 27.28 50.79 -38.29
N LYS A 391 28.45 51.43 -38.20
CA LYS A 391 29.47 51.16 -37.17
C LYS A 391 29.44 52.31 -36.16
N ASN A 392 29.59 51.99 -34.88
CA ASN A 392 30.24 52.80 -33.83
C ASN A 392 30.84 51.78 -32.84
N ILE A 393 32.16 51.67 -32.67
CA ILE A 393 33.09 52.61 -32.00
C ILE A 393 32.84 52.65 -30.49
N TYR A 394 33.71 51.95 -29.75
CA TYR A 394 33.77 51.97 -28.28
C TYR A 394 34.73 53.07 -27.80
N PRO A 395 34.41 53.81 -26.72
CA PRO A 395 35.38 54.45 -25.85
C PRO A 395 35.81 53.52 -24.68
N THR A 396 36.98 53.79 -24.08
CA THR A 396 37.65 52.91 -23.11
C THR A 396 37.22 53.09 -21.65
N ARG A 397 37.32 52.01 -20.87
CA ARG A 397 36.90 51.86 -19.47
C ARG A 397 37.95 52.39 -18.45
N PRO A 398 37.57 53.21 -17.46
CA PRO A 398 38.40 53.48 -16.27
C PRO A 398 38.46 52.30 -15.29
N LYS A 399 39.52 52.25 -14.48
CA LYS A 399 39.65 51.39 -13.27
C LYS A 399 39.68 52.34 -12.04
N THR A 400 39.37 51.96 -10.81
CA THR A 400 39.10 50.63 -10.20
C THR A 400 37.59 50.55 -9.80
N THR A 401 37.03 49.89 -8.77
CA THR A 401 37.53 49.20 -7.55
C THR A 401 36.60 48.04 -7.12
N ARG A 402 36.69 47.61 -5.86
CA ARG A 402 36.01 46.46 -5.25
C ARG A 402 34.51 46.69 -5.02
N GLU A 403 33.70 45.73 -5.46
CA GLU A 403 32.59 45.19 -4.66
C GLU A 403 32.35 43.71 -5.05
N ASN A 404 31.36 43.06 -4.45
CA ASN A 404 31.08 41.61 -4.42
C ASN A 404 31.46 40.78 -5.67
N ALA A 405 31.97 39.57 -5.45
CA ALA A 405 32.23 38.59 -6.50
C ALA A 405 30.92 38.18 -7.21
N PRO A 406 30.75 38.48 -8.52
CA PRO A 406 29.52 38.14 -9.21
C PRO A 406 29.56 36.67 -9.64
N ILE A 407 28.57 35.88 -9.20
CA ILE A 407 28.22 34.63 -9.88
C ILE A 407 27.79 35.02 -11.30
N ASN A 408 28.61 34.64 -12.29
CA ASN A 408 28.66 35.34 -13.56
C ASN A 408 27.59 34.83 -14.55
N TYR A 409 26.36 35.34 -14.42
CA TYR A 409 25.22 35.08 -15.31
C TYR A 409 25.36 35.73 -16.70
N THR A 410 26.52 35.58 -17.34
CA THR A 410 26.70 35.90 -18.77
C THR A 410 26.26 34.72 -19.65
N ASP A 411 25.75 35.04 -20.84
CA ASP A 411 25.39 34.12 -21.93
C ASP A 411 24.10 33.28 -21.79
N LEU A 412 23.13 33.76 -21.01
CA LEU A 412 21.73 33.27 -21.05
C LEU A 412 20.82 34.00 -22.07
N SER A 413 21.38 34.86 -22.93
CA SER A 413 20.65 35.69 -23.91
C SER A 413 21.11 35.51 -25.37
N ILE A 414 21.98 34.54 -25.66
CA ILE A 414 22.51 34.29 -27.03
C ILE A 414 21.51 33.52 -27.91
N TYR A 415 20.43 32.98 -27.33
CA TYR A 415 19.39 32.23 -28.04
C TYR A 415 18.01 32.85 -27.85
N TYR A 416 17.24 32.86 -28.93
CA TYR A 416 15.87 33.38 -29.09
C TYR A 416 15.72 34.89 -29.29
N ASP A 417 15.89 35.30 -30.56
CA ASP A 417 15.22 36.47 -31.14
C ASP A 417 13.68 36.38 -30.95
N SER A 418 13.02 37.54 -30.97
CA SER A 418 11.57 37.67 -30.99
C SER A 418 10.95 37.46 -32.39
N ASP A 419 9.61 37.49 -32.43
CA ASP A 419 8.76 37.78 -33.59
C ASP A 419 8.55 36.71 -34.69
N THR A 420 7.29 36.28 -34.80
CA THR A 420 6.32 37.06 -35.61
C THR A 420 4.91 37.01 -35.00
N SER A 421 4.23 38.15 -35.03
CA SER A 421 2.82 38.34 -34.69
C SER A 421 2.03 38.81 -35.91
N ALA A 422 0.71 38.56 -35.91
CA ALA A 422 -0.32 39.13 -36.79
C ALA A 422 -1.70 38.71 -36.20
N GLU A 423 -2.80 39.48 -36.26
CA GLU A 423 -3.01 40.80 -36.89
C GLU A 423 -4.18 41.57 -36.22
N TYR A 424 -4.29 42.88 -36.52
CA TYR A 424 -5.30 43.86 -36.09
C TYR A 424 -5.34 44.28 -34.60
N SER A 425 -5.49 45.56 -34.24
CA SER A 425 -5.31 46.82 -35.00
C SER A 425 -5.25 48.02 -34.03
N SER A 426 -4.39 49.01 -34.26
CA SER A 426 -4.29 50.23 -33.43
C SER A 426 -4.92 51.46 -34.09
N PRO A 427 -5.72 52.27 -33.34
CA PRO A 427 -5.98 53.67 -33.66
C PRO A 427 -4.72 54.54 -33.53
N ALA A 428 -4.75 55.76 -34.06
CA ALA A 428 -3.56 56.60 -34.28
C ALA A 428 -3.18 57.53 -33.10
N ARG A 429 -1.98 58.13 -33.23
CA ARG A 429 -1.36 59.13 -32.33
C ARG A 429 -1.98 60.53 -32.47
N TYR A 430 -1.74 61.40 -31.48
CA TYR A 430 -1.30 62.81 -31.63
C TYR A 430 -0.59 63.26 -30.31
N PRO A 431 0.15 64.41 -30.22
CA PRO A 431 1.53 64.38 -29.68
C PRO A 431 1.91 65.55 -28.72
N PHE A 432 3.20 65.96 -28.76
CA PHE A 432 3.95 66.95 -27.97
C PHE A 432 4.43 66.45 -26.59
N HIS A 433 5.71 66.59 -26.17
CA HIS A 433 6.75 67.66 -26.17
C HIS A 433 6.76 68.58 -24.93
N SER A 434 7.52 68.15 -23.92
CA SER A 434 8.50 68.91 -23.12
C SER A 434 8.35 70.44 -22.90
N HIS A 435 8.40 70.91 -21.64
CA HIS A 435 9.54 71.72 -21.12
C HIS A 435 9.47 72.14 -19.61
N PHE A 436 10.64 72.08 -18.95
CA PHE A 436 11.24 73.03 -17.96
C PHE A 436 10.76 73.29 -16.50
N MET A 437 11.75 73.78 -15.72
CA MET A 437 11.77 74.31 -14.33
C MET A 437 11.44 73.30 -13.19
N LEU A 438 12.08 73.27 -12.01
CA LEU A 438 12.64 74.28 -11.07
C LEU A 438 11.51 75.08 -10.36
N GLN A 439 11.57 75.42 -9.05
CA GLN A 439 12.69 75.40 -8.09
C GLN A 439 12.24 75.31 -6.60
N HIS A 440 13.15 74.80 -5.74
CA HIS A 440 13.39 75.11 -4.31
C HIS A 440 12.31 75.17 -3.20
N ASN A 441 12.70 74.52 -2.08
CA ASN A 441 12.55 74.89 -0.66
C ASN A 441 11.15 74.82 0.00
N ARG A 442 10.93 74.01 1.06
CA ARG A 442 11.59 73.78 2.37
C ARG A 442 11.11 74.73 3.48
N LEU A 443 10.59 74.13 4.55
CA LEU A 443 10.76 74.61 5.94
C LEU A 443 11.17 73.43 6.85
N ARG A 444 11.68 73.76 8.05
CA ARG A 444 12.20 72.85 9.11
C ARG A 444 11.21 72.88 10.31
N PHE A 445 11.23 72.00 11.31
CA PHE A 445 12.34 71.69 12.24
C PHE A 445 12.11 70.42 13.09
N HIS A 446 13.21 69.78 13.52
CA HIS A 446 13.56 69.11 14.81
C HIS A 446 12.51 68.27 15.61
N GLN A 447 12.86 67.30 16.49
CA GLN A 447 14.11 66.67 17.01
C GLN A 447 13.70 65.29 17.63
N THR A 448 14.51 64.36 18.19
CA THR A 448 15.90 64.29 18.72
C THR A 448 16.65 63.01 18.23
N HIS A 449 17.83 62.70 18.79
CA HIS A 449 18.74 61.59 18.45
C HIS A 449 19.28 60.87 19.73
N HIS A 450 20.13 59.84 19.54
CA HIS A 450 20.97 59.04 20.49
C HIS A 450 20.40 57.63 20.83
N GLN A 451 21.20 56.56 20.99
CA GLN A 451 22.67 56.36 20.85
C GLN A 451 23.05 54.88 20.58
N ASP A 452 24.26 54.62 20.06
CA ASP A 452 24.88 53.27 20.01
C ASP A 452 25.30 52.77 21.42
N PRO A 453 25.64 51.47 21.57
CA PRO A 453 27.06 51.21 21.92
C PRO A 453 27.73 49.94 21.35
N PHE A 454 29.02 50.12 21.02
CA PHE A 454 30.13 49.16 20.89
C PHE A 454 30.26 48.15 19.72
N SER A 455 31.32 48.39 18.95
CA SER A 455 32.08 47.43 18.15
C SER A 455 33.42 47.08 18.82
N LEU A 456 34.16 46.09 18.30
CA LEU A 456 35.57 45.88 18.61
C LEU A 456 36.37 45.46 17.35
N SER A 457 37.48 46.15 17.06
CA SER A 457 38.45 45.71 16.04
C SER A 457 39.87 46.30 16.26
N SER A 458 40.83 45.43 16.55
CA SER A 458 42.30 45.65 16.46
C SER A 458 42.98 44.26 16.55
N LEU A 459 44.20 43.96 16.09
CA LEU A 459 45.38 44.77 15.75
C LEU A 459 45.92 44.52 14.30
N LYS A 460 47.23 44.69 14.02
CA LYS A 460 47.78 45.17 12.73
C LYS A 460 48.85 44.27 12.05
N PHE A 461 48.80 44.26 10.70
CA PHE A 461 49.87 44.32 9.66
C PHE A 461 51.19 43.51 9.74
N GLY A 462 51.63 42.99 8.58
CA GLY A 462 53.05 42.65 8.29
C GLY A 462 53.36 42.00 6.92
N ASN A 463 53.69 42.81 5.90
CA ASN A 463 54.62 42.66 4.74
C ASN A 463 55.27 41.30 4.32
N LEU A 464 55.81 41.08 3.11
CA LEU A 464 55.53 41.48 1.70
C LEU A 464 56.54 40.75 0.73
N GLU A 465 56.16 40.56 -0.53
CA GLU A 465 56.98 40.39 -1.77
C GLU A 465 57.88 39.15 -2.08
N LEU A 466 57.42 38.38 -3.08
CA LEU A 466 58.07 37.96 -4.36
C LEU A 466 59.58 37.59 -4.48
N LYS A 467 59.82 36.49 -5.22
CA LYS A 467 60.81 36.42 -6.33
C LYS A 467 60.47 35.31 -7.34
N SER A 468 61.06 35.38 -8.54
CA SER A 468 60.71 34.53 -9.71
C SER A 468 61.93 34.14 -10.55
N ARG A 469 61.88 33.01 -11.31
CA ARG A 469 62.72 32.83 -12.52
C ARG A 469 62.38 31.67 -13.51
N ASP A 470 62.20 32.08 -14.77
CA ASP A 470 62.62 31.51 -16.08
C ASP A 470 62.54 30.00 -16.51
N LYS A 471 61.61 29.72 -17.44
CA LYS A 471 61.77 29.24 -18.85
C LYS A 471 62.78 28.10 -19.24
N LYS A 472 62.31 27.07 -20.02
CA LYS A 472 62.56 26.91 -21.50
C LYS A 472 62.06 25.59 -22.19
N LYS A 473 61.36 25.76 -23.33
CA LYS A 473 61.40 25.04 -24.66
C LYS A 473 61.71 23.52 -24.79
N LYS A 474 60.89 22.81 -25.60
CA LYS A 474 61.31 22.15 -26.89
C LYS A 474 60.12 21.77 -27.82
N LYS A 475 60.36 21.05 -28.94
CA LYS A 475 59.51 20.96 -30.16
C LYS A 475 59.07 19.54 -30.60
N ASN A 476 57.98 19.50 -31.37
CA ASN A 476 57.38 18.51 -32.29
C ASN A 476 58.21 17.29 -32.79
N LYS A 477 57.55 16.11 -32.86
CA LYS A 477 57.49 15.07 -33.94
C LYS A 477 56.94 13.76 -33.31
N SER A 478 56.31 12.78 -33.99
CA SER A 478 55.57 12.75 -35.28
C SER A 478 54.86 11.39 -35.48
N ASN A 479 53.77 11.38 -36.25
CA ASN A 479 53.16 10.26 -36.98
C ASN A 479 52.24 9.23 -36.28
N LEU A 480 51.30 8.79 -37.12
CA LEU A 480 50.14 7.90 -36.99
C LEU A 480 50.40 6.53 -36.33
N TYR A 481 49.37 5.97 -35.70
CA TYR A 481 48.73 4.72 -36.16
C TYR A 481 47.22 4.74 -35.89
N LYS A 482 46.43 4.02 -36.71
CA LYS A 482 44.99 3.76 -36.49
C LYS A 482 44.79 2.29 -36.11
N THR A 483 44.26 2.00 -34.93
CA THR A 483 43.73 0.66 -34.57
C THR A 483 42.60 0.76 -33.55
N SER A 484 41.38 0.42 -33.99
CA SER A 484 40.22 -0.13 -33.24
C SER A 484 39.67 0.57 -31.97
N PRO A 485 38.34 0.52 -31.73
CA PRO A 485 37.73 1.06 -30.52
C PRO A 485 37.90 0.12 -29.32
N VAL A 486 38.30 0.68 -28.18
CA VAL A 486 38.22 0.00 -26.87
C VAL A 486 36.82 0.25 -26.30
N LYS A 487 36.09 -0.81 -25.96
CA LYS A 487 34.93 -0.71 -25.07
C LYS A 487 35.43 -0.42 -23.66
N SER A 488 34.93 0.65 -23.04
CA SER A 488 35.06 0.87 -21.59
C SER A 488 33.70 0.60 -20.93
N ASP A 489 33.50 -0.62 -20.44
CA ASP A 489 32.34 -0.95 -19.62
C ASP A 489 32.48 -0.27 -18.25
N THR A 490 31.94 0.93 -18.10
CA THR A 490 31.76 1.59 -16.80
C THR A 490 30.42 1.19 -16.21
N LEU A 491 30.46 0.48 -15.08
CA LEU A 491 29.31 -0.09 -14.38
C LEU A 491 28.38 1.00 -13.82
N ASN A 492 27.39 1.43 -14.62
CA ASN A 492 26.35 2.36 -14.17
C ASN A 492 25.06 1.60 -13.85
N MET A 493 24.61 1.66 -12.58
CA MET A 493 23.19 1.49 -12.29
C MET A 493 22.40 2.61 -12.99
N PRO A 494 21.18 2.37 -13.48
CA PRO A 494 20.31 3.47 -13.90
C PRO A 494 20.04 4.38 -12.70
N PRO A 495 20.09 5.71 -12.85
CA PRO A 495 19.79 6.63 -11.76
C PRO A 495 18.33 6.45 -11.29
N LYS A 496 18.07 6.68 -9.99
CA LYS A 496 16.72 6.62 -9.42
C LYS A 496 15.79 7.55 -10.22
N PRO A 497 14.61 7.10 -10.69
CA PRO A 497 13.66 7.97 -11.36
C PRO A 497 13.22 9.12 -10.46
N TYR A 498 13.26 10.33 -11.01
CA TYR A 498 12.98 11.57 -10.32
C TYR A 498 11.47 11.76 -10.11
N LEU A 499 11.09 12.22 -8.92
CA LEU A 499 9.71 12.30 -8.45
C LEU A 499 9.35 13.75 -8.11
N SER A 500 8.42 14.32 -8.89
CA SER A 500 7.76 15.59 -8.61
C SER A 500 6.38 15.31 -8.00
N ILE A 501 6.14 15.80 -6.78
CA ILE A 501 4.85 15.66 -6.09
C ILE A 501 4.08 16.98 -6.21
N ILE A 502 2.83 16.92 -6.66
CA ILE A 502 2.01 18.10 -6.96
C ILE A 502 0.60 17.92 -6.35
N ASP A 503 0.45 18.53 -5.18
CA ASP A 503 -0.79 18.93 -4.51
C ASP A 503 -1.60 19.93 -5.36
N PHE A 504 -2.89 20.18 -5.16
CA PHE A 504 -3.99 19.33 -4.69
C PHE A 504 -5.21 19.84 -5.46
N ASN A 505 -5.42 19.39 -6.69
CA ASN A 505 -6.54 19.83 -7.53
C ASN A 505 -7.10 18.63 -8.30
N MET A 506 -8.44 18.52 -8.39
CA MET A 506 -9.05 17.50 -9.23
C MET A 506 -8.73 17.77 -10.70
N LEU A 507 -8.39 16.73 -11.46
CA LEU A 507 -8.65 16.75 -12.90
C LEU A 507 -10.17 16.88 -13.06
N THR A 508 -10.63 17.76 -13.96
CA THR A 508 -12.08 17.86 -14.24
C THR A 508 -12.63 16.49 -14.64
N ARG A 509 -13.90 16.17 -14.40
CA ARG A 509 -14.43 14.84 -14.75
C ARG A 509 -14.14 14.45 -16.20
N GLY A 510 -14.33 15.39 -17.14
CA GLY A 510 -13.93 15.21 -18.54
C GLY A 510 -12.41 15.07 -18.75
N GLY A 511 -11.56 15.73 -17.95
CA GLY A 511 -10.11 15.54 -17.96
C GLY A 511 -9.63 14.23 -17.31
N LEU A 512 -10.34 13.70 -16.32
CA LEU A 512 -10.10 12.37 -15.74
C LEU A 512 -10.53 11.27 -16.72
N GLU A 513 -11.69 11.46 -17.36
CA GLU A 513 -12.15 10.66 -18.49
C GLU A 513 -11.17 10.78 -19.67
N GLU A 514 -10.58 11.94 -19.95
CA GLU A 514 -9.58 12.08 -21.01
C GLU A 514 -8.24 11.43 -20.65
N ALA A 515 -7.77 11.56 -19.40
CA ALA A 515 -6.56 10.91 -18.91
C ALA A 515 -6.67 9.37 -18.96
N THR A 516 -7.82 8.82 -18.59
CA THR A 516 -8.09 7.38 -18.65
C THR A 516 -8.30 6.90 -20.10
N ASN A 517 -9.12 7.61 -20.90
CA ASN A 517 -9.32 7.30 -22.32
C ASN A 517 -8.03 7.42 -23.15
N ARG A 518 -7.06 8.27 -22.77
CA ARG A 518 -5.75 8.35 -23.46
C ARG A 518 -4.86 7.12 -23.26
N SER A 519 -5.27 6.14 -22.45
CA SER A 519 -4.65 4.81 -22.43
C SER A 519 -5.32 3.79 -23.38
N VAL A 520 -6.41 4.15 -24.08
CA VAL A 520 -7.12 3.24 -24.99
C VAL A 520 -7.57 3.95 -26.27
N ASP A 521 -7.04 3.52 -27.42
CA ASP A 521 -7.33 4.12 -28.72
C ASP A 521 -8.84 4.03 -29.07
N LYS A 522 -9.54 5.17 -29.11
CA LYS A 522 -10.99 5.18 -29.38
C LYS A 522 -11.37 4.73 -30.79
N THR A 523 -10.44 4.80 -31.73
CA THR A 523 -10.59 4.22 -33.08
C THR A 523 -10.68 2.69 -33.06
N LEU A 524 -10.08 2.01 -32.08
CA LEU A 524 -10.33 0.59 -31.83
C LEU A 524 -11.68 0.40 -31.14
N ILE A 525 -12.01 1.20 -30.12
CA ILE A 525 -13.25 1.09 -29.33
C ILE A 525 -14.51 1.32 -30.20
N GLU A 526 -14.54 2.32 -31.08
CA GLU A 526 -15.73 2.60 -31.92
C GLU A 526 -16.00 1.53 -32.97
N ASN A 527 -14.98 0.75 -33.33
CA ASN A 527 -15.15 -0.49 -34.09
C ASN A 527 -15.56 -1.66 -33.17
N PHE A 528 -14.99 -1.77 -31.97
CA PHE A 528 -15.31 -2.82 -30.98
C PHE A 528 -16.75 -2.73 -30.46
N ILE A 529 -17.31 -1.53 -30.26
CA ILE A 529 -18.70 -1.31 -29.82
C ILE A 529 -19.70 -1.64 -30.94
N LYS A 530 -19.25 -1.73 -32.20
CA LYS A 530 -20.03 -2.22 -33.35
C LYS A 530 -19.84 -3.72 -33.62
N MET A 531 -18.96 -4.40 -32.88
CA MET A 531 -18.77 -5.84 -32.99
C MET A 531 -19.71 -6.55 -32.02
N ASP A 532 -20.35 -7.62 -32.49
CA ASP A 532 -21.34 -8.39 -31.72
C ASP A 532 -20.84 -8.77 -30.33
N SER A 533 -21.76 -8.85 -29.36
CA SER A 533 -21.49 -9.44 -28.04
C SER A 533 -20.94 -10.87 -28.17
N THR A 534 -21.35 -11.59 -29.21
CA THR A 534 -20.81 -12.88 -29.65
C THR A 534 -19.32 -12.81 -30.01
N PHE A 535 -18.86 -11.75 -30.68
CA PHE A 535 -17.42 -11.57 -30.96
C PHE A 535 -16.65 -11.25 -29.68
N LEU A 536 -17.16 -10.37 -28.81
CA LEU A 536 -16.51 -10.11 -27.52
C LEU A 536 -16.38 -11.40 -26.68
N TYR A 537 -17.44 -12.22 -26.66
CA TYR A 537 -17.41 -13.56 -26.07
C TYR A 537 -16.34 -14.45 -26.73
N TYR A 538 -16.32 -14.59 -28.05
CA TYR A 538 -15.31 -15.39 -28.75
C TYR A 538 -13.88 -14.85 -28.58
N ALA A 539 -13.68 -13.54 -28.46
CA ALA A 539 -12.38 -12.93 -28.21
C ALA A 539 -11.90 -13.18 -26.78
N ILE A 540 -12.80 -13.12 -25.79
CA ILE A 540 -12.51 -13.52 -24.41
C ILE A 540 -12.21 -15.02 -24.34
N CYS A 541 -13.03 -15.87 -24.98
CA CYS A 541 -12.80 -17.30 -25.09
C CYS A 541 -11.48 -17.63 -25.82
N PHE A 542 -11.11 -16.87 -26.86
CA PHE A 542 -9.83 -17.03 -27.56
C PHE A 542 -8.64 -16.56 -26.71
N LEU A 543 -8.76 -15.46 -25.97
CA LEU A 543 -7.72 -15.01 -25.03
C LEU A 543 -7.56 -16.00 -23.87
N ILE A 544 -8.64 -16.56 -23.35
CA ILE A 544 -8.63 -17.64 -22.36
C ILE A 544 -8.02 -18.91 -22.96
N ALA A 545 -8.42 -19.33 -24.16
CA ALA A 545 -7.89 -20.52 -24.84
C ALA A 545 -6.41 -20.37 -25.22
N TYR A 546 -5.97 -19.17 -25.63
CA TYR A 546 -4.57 -18.85 -25.91
C TYR A 546 -3.74 -18.74 -24.62
N TRP A 547 -4.32 -18.23 -23.53
CA TRP A 547 -3.68 -18.25 -22.22
C TRP A 547 -3.56 -19.68 -21.69
N ILE A 548 -4.60 -20.51 -21.79
CA ILE A 548 -4.56 -21.96 -21.52
C ILE A 548 -3.50 -22.62 -22.38
N TYR A 549 -3.49 -22.39 -23.70
CA TYR A 549 -2.50 -22.95 -24.62
C TYR A 549 -1.07 -22.58 -24.22
N LYS A 550 -0.81 -21.28 -23.99
CA LYS A 550 0.51 -20.79 -23.57
C LYS A 550 0.92 -21.31 -22.19
N THR A 551 -0.02 -21.49 -21.27
CA THR A 551 0.26 -21.91 -19.88
C THR A 551 0.37 -23.42 -19.72
N PHE A 552 -0.35 -24.23 -20.50
CA PHE A 552 -0.29 -25.70 -20.38
C PHE A 552 0.55 -26.39 -21.46
N PHE A 553 0.63 -25.84 -22.68
CA PHE A 553 1.28 -26.49 -23.84
C PHE A 553 2.59 -25.82 -24.27
N LYS A 554 2.98 -24.69 -23.66
CA LYS A 554 4.24 -23.98 -23.97
C LYS A 554 5.20 -23.88 -22.77
N GLN A 555 5.15 -24.87 -21.88
CA GLN A 555 6.03 -24.94 -20.70
C GLN A 555 7.04 -26.12 -20.72
N ASP A 556 7.00 -27.02 -21.71
CA ASP A 556 7.98 -28.10 -21.92
C ASP A 556 9.46 -27.65 -21.81
N ASP A 557 9.78 -26.49 -22.37
CA ASP A 557 11.13 -25.92 -22.36
C ASP A 557 11.61 -25.60 -20.92
N TYR A 558 10.70 -25.30 -19.99
CA TYR A 558 11.05 -24.98 -18.60
C TYR A 558 11.76 -26.15 -17.92
N PHE A 559 11.30 -27.37 -18.14
CA PHE A 559 11.87 -28.58 -17.53
C PHE A 559 13.11 -29.08 -18.27
N LYS A 560 13.09 -29.09 -19.61
CA LYS A 560 14.23 -29.49 -20.45
C LYS A 560 15.47 -28.61 -20.20
N ILE A 561 15.29 -27.29 -20.06
CA ILE A 561 16.38 -26.34 -19.73
C ILE A 561 17.03 -26.62 -18.36
N ARG A 562 16.35 -27.37 -17.48
CA ARG A 562 16.80 -27.67 -16.11
C ARG A 562 17.40 -29.06 -15.93
N GLY A 563 17.43 -29.88 -16.98
CA GLY A 563 17.76 -31.31 -16.85
C GLY A 563 16.63 -32.10 -16.18
N VAL A 564 15.38 -31.83 -16.56
CA VAL A 564 14.21 -32.59 -16.09
C VAL A 564 13.48 -33.15 -17.31
N ASP A 565 13.85 -34.36 -17.72
CA ASP A 565 13.44 -34.95 -19.00
C ASP A 565 12.04 -35.57 -18.98
N LYS A 566 11.55 -35.95 -17.79
CA LYS A 566 10.18 -36.42 -17.58
C LYS A 566 9.34 -35.36 -16.89
N VAL A 567 8.13 -35.19 -17.40
CA VAL A 567 7.11 -34.31 -16.85
C VAL A 567 5.83 -35.12 -16.76
N VAL A 568 5.21 -35.21 -15.57
CA VAL A 568 3.85 -35.77 -15.48
C VAL A 568 2.90 -34.81 -16.17
N GLU A 569 1.84 -35.31 -16.82
CA GLU A 569 0.72 -34.45 -17.18
C GLU A 569 0.23 -33.76 -15.89
N GLY A 570 0.49 -32.45 -15.79
CA GLY A 570 0.40 -31.68 -14.53
C GLY A 570 -0.98 -31.78 -13.94
N MET A 571 -1.09 -31.78 -12.59
CA MET A 571 -2.32 -32.14 -11.84
C MET A 571 -3.56 -31.59 -12.53
N THR A 572 -4.19 -32.45 -13.33
CA THR A 572 -5.01 -31.95 -14.42
C THR A 572 -6.26 -31.31 -13.87
N PHE A 573 -6.83 -30.37 -14.62
CA PHE A 573 -8.18 -29.90 -14.30
C PHE A 573 -9.14 -31.10 -14.20
N THR A 574 -8.92 -32.18 -14.97
CA THR A 574 -9.67 -33.45 -14.86
C THR A 574 -9.41 -34.18 -13.54
N GLY A 575 -8.18 -34.24 -13.02
CA GLY A 575 -7.87 -34.84 -11.71
C GLY A 575 -8.56 -34.10 -10.57
N PHE A 576 -8.35 -32.79 -10.45
CA PHE A 576 -9.02 -31.97 -9.43
C PHE A 576 -10.56 -32.00 -9.58
N TYR A 577 -11.07 -31.97 -10.82
CA TYR A 577 -12.50 -32.11 -11.10
C TYR A 577 -13.06 -33.48 -10.72
N ARG A 578 -12.30 -34.58 -10.87
CA ARG A 578 -12.72 -35.92 -10.43
C ARG A 578 -12.79 -36.02 -8.91
N SER A 579 -11.81 -35.50 -8.19
CA SER A 579 -11.86 -35.43 -6.71
C SER A 579 -12.99 -34.50 -6.23
N PHE A 580 -13.22 -33.36 -6.90
CA PHE A 580 -14.35 -32.45 -6.62
C PHE A 580 -15.72 -33.10 -6.91
N ARG A 581 -15.83 -33.92 -7.96
CA ARG A 581 -17.02 -34.75 -8.24
C ARG A 581 -17.14 -35.98 -7.33
N GLY A 582 -16.17 -36.21 -6.44
CA GLY A 582 -16.13 -37.36 -5.54
C GLY A 582 -15.95 -38.72 -6.23
N LEU A 583 -15.45 -38.72 -7.47
CA LEU A 583 -15.14 -39.90 -8.29
C LEU A 583 -13.79 -40.53 -7.89
N ASP A 584 -12.83 -39.67 -7.54
CA ASP A 584 -11.53 -40.00 -6.96
C ASP A 584 -11.46 -39.37 -5.55
N ASP A 585 -10.47 -39.73 -4.73
CA ASP A 585 -10.10 -38.97 -3.53
C ASP A 585 -9.04 -37.90 -3.86
N GLY A 586 -8.68 -37.04 -2.89
CA GLY A 586 -7.70 -35.96 -3.09
C GLY A 586 -6.24 -36.42 -3.31
N MET A 587 -5.91 -37.66 -2.95
CA MET A 587 -4.59 -38.27 -3.11
C MET A 587 -4.50 -39.23 -4.31
N THR A 588 -5.62 -39.76 -4.84
CA THR A 588 -5.58 -40.75 -5.92
C THR A 588 -4.89 -40.23 -7.19
N ALA A 589 -4.99 -38.93 -7.51
CA ALA A 589 -4.32 -38.34 -8.66
C ALA A 589 -2.82 -38.07 -8.41
N PRO A 590 -2.41 -37.43 -7.29
CA PRO A 590 -1.01 -37.34 -6.89
C PRO A 590 -0.28 -38.69 -6.79
N GLN A 591 -0.92 -39.73 -6.25
CA GLN A 591 -0.35 -41.07 -6.15
C GLN A 591 -0.12 -41.66 -7.55
N ARG A 592 -1.13 -41.65 -8.45
CA ARG A 592 -0.95 -42.09 -9.85
C ARG A 592 0.15 -41.33 -10.60
N GLN A 593 0.32 -40.02 -10.34
CA GLN A 593 1.42 -39.24 -10.91
C GLN A 593 2.78 -39.72 -10.40
N TYR A 594 2.91 -39.94 -9.09
CA TYR A 594 4.11 -40.49 -8.47
C TYR A 594 4.44 -41.89 -9.03
N ASP A 595 3.45 -42.79 -9.03
CA ASP A 595 3.57 -44.18 -9.49
C ASP A 595 3.99 -44.26 -10.97
N SER A 596 3.44 -43.39 -11.83
CA SER A 596 3.79 -43.32 -13.26
C SER A 596 5.27 -42.98 -13.54
N MET A 597 6.00 -42.53 -12.51
CA MET A 597 7.41 -42.14 -12.56
C MET A 597 8.30 -43.10 -11.74
N GLU A 598 7.95 -44.40 -11.69
CA GLU A 598 8.66 -45.44 -10.92
C GLU A 598 10.17 -45.51 -11.15
N ASN A 599 10.61 -45.34 -12.40
CA ASN A 599 12.02 -45.42 -12.78
C ASN A 599 12.78 -44.09 -12.58
N GLU A 600 12.11 -43.02 -12.13
CA GLU A 600 12.60 -41.65 -12.19
C GLU A 600 12.76 -41.06 -10.79
N LYS A 601 13.95 -40.58 -10.45
CA LYS A 601 14.23 -39.99 -9.12
C LYS A 601 13.60 -38.60 -8.94
N ILE A 602 13.29 -37.94 -10.06
CA ILE A 602 12.69 -36.60 -10.15
C ILE A 602 11.72 -36.56 -11.32
N TYR A 603 10.73 -35.67 -11.26
CA TYR A 603 9.87 -35.36 -12.40
C TYR A 603 9.37 -33.92 -12.35
N GLY A 604 9.13 -33.33 -13.52
CA GLY A 604 8.42 -32.06 -13.64
C GLY A 604 6.94 -32.25 -13.33
N ALA A 605 6.37 -31.36 -12.51
CA ALA A 605 4.96 -31.35 -12.15
C ALA A 605 4.42 -29.91 -12.17
N TYR A 606 3.10 -29.75 -12.16
CA TYR A 606 2.46 -28.43 -12.12
C TYR A 606 1.50 -28.32 -10.93
N LEU A 607 1.64 -27.23 -10.15
CA LEU A 607 0.66 -26.80 -9.18
C LEU A 607 -0.25 -25.76 -9.86
N PHE A 608 -1.39 -26.24 -10.35
CA PHE A 608 -2.30 -25.52 -11.25
C PHE A 608 -1.60 -25.03 -12.54
N THR A 609 -1.00 -23.85 -12.51
CA THR A 609 -0.30 -23.20 -13.64
C THR A 609 1.17 -22.94 -13.38
N ARG A 610 1.68 -23.22 -12.17
CA ARG A 610 3.08 -23.01 -11.79
C ARG A 610 3.86 -24.33 -11.90
N PRO A 611 4.99 -24.37 -12.63
CA PRO A 611 5.84 -25.55 -12.68
C PRO A 611 6.61 -25.72 -11.35
N MET A 612 6.88 -26.97 -10.98
CA MET A 612 7.70 -27.37 -9.85
C MET A 612 8.43 -28.68 -10.17
N VAL A 613 9.60 -28.89 -9.57
CA VAL A 613 10.33 -30.18 -9.66
C VAL A 613 9.91 -31.02 -8.46
N SER A 614 9.30 -32.19 -8.69
CA SER A 614 8.95 -33.13 -7.62
C SER A 614 10.08 -34.13 -7.42
N LEU A 615 10.44 -34.39 -6.15
CA LEU A 615 11.47 -35.34 -5.75
C LEU A 615 10.82 -36.67 -5.35
N ARG A 616 11.17 -37.77 -6.01
CA ARG A 616 10.78 -39.13 -5.61
C ARG A 616 11.82 -39.79 -4.70
N ASP A 617 13.10 -39.49 -4.90
CA ASP A 617 14.19 -40.19 -4.20
C ASP A 617 14.58 -39.57 -2.84
N ALA A 618 14.61 -40.39 -1.80
CA ALA A 618 14.87 -39.99 -0.41
C ALA A 618 16.24 -39.30 -0.21
N ASP A 619 17.30 -39.74 -0.91
CA ASP A 619 18.62 -39.10 -0.82
C ASP A 619 18.61 -37.69 -1.41
N LEU A 620 17.81 -37.44 -2.46
CA LEU A 620 17.61 -36.10 -3.01
C LEU A 620 16.82 -35.21 -2.05
N VAL A 621 15.77 -35.74 -1.42
CA VAL A 621 15.03 -35.00 -0.37
C VAL A 621 15.96 -34.62 0.78
N LYS A 622 16.80 -35.55 1.25
CA LYS A 622 17.84 -35.31 2.27
C LYS A 622 18.90 -34.30 1.82
N GLN A 623 19.32 -34.35 0.55
CA GLN A 623 20.26 -33.38 -0.03
C GLN A 623 19.67 -31.97 -0.08
N VAL A 624 18.43 -31.81 -0.54
CA VAL A 624 17.73 -30.51 -0.61
C VAL A 624 17.45 -29.93 0.78
N LEU A 625 16.96 -30.75 1.71
CA LEU A 625 16.54 -30.27 3.04
C LEU A 625 17.69 -30.09 4.05
N ILE A 626 18.87 -30.67 3.81
CA ILE A 626 20.04 -30.55 4.71
C ILE A 626 21.26 -29.95 3.99
N LYS A 627 21.79 -30.61 2.96
CA LYS A 627 23.07 -30.21 2.34
C LYS A 627 22.96 -28.87 1.60
N GLU A 628 21.86 -28.66 0.89
CA GLU A 628 21.56 -27.44 0.12
C GLU A 628 20.64 -26.48 0.86
N PHE A 629 20.62 -26.52 2.20
CA PHE A 629 19.65 -25.78 3.01
C PHE A 629 19.68 -24.25 2.78
N ASP A 630 20.85 -23.64 2.57
CA ASP A 630 20.94 -22.21 2.21
C ASP A 630 20.31 -21.91 0.83
N SER A 631 20.39 -22.86 -0.10
CA SER A 631 19.77 -22.78 -1.43
C SER A 631 18.24 -22.92 -1.35
N PHE A 632 17.71 -23.73 -0.41
CA PHE A 632 16.28 -24.08 -0.31
C PHE A 632 15.67 -23.79 1.08
N MET A 633 16.05 -22.68 1.71
CA MET A 633 15.69 -22.35 3.10
C MET A 633 14.20 -22.05 3.29
N ASN A 634 13.53 -21.54 2.25
CA ASN A 634 12.21 -20.92 2.35
C ASN A 634 11.11 -21.85 1.85
N HIS A 635 9.89 -21.66 2.35
CA HIS A 635 8.69 -22.25 1.76
C HIS A 635 8.36 -21.55 0.42
N ASP A 636 7.30 -21.95 -0.26
CA ASP A 636 6.89 -21.33 -1.53
C ASP A 636 6.52 -19.84 -1.32
N GLU A 637 7.11 -18.95 -2.13
CA GLU A 637 6.88 -17.50 -2.09
C GLU A 637 5.39 -17.12 -2.26
N PHE A 638 4.61 -18.02 -2.86
CA PHE A 638 3.16 -17.93 -2.97
C PHE A 638 2.45 -17.65 -1.63
N LEU A 639 2.92 -18.29 -0.55
CA LEU A 639 2.33 -18.15 0.78
C LEU A 639 2.93 -16.96 1.55
N SER A 640 4.26 -16.78 1.50
CA SER A 640 4.95 -15.71 2.24
C SER A 640 4.68 -14.30 1.71
N LYS A 641 4.45 -14.13 0.39
CA LYS A 641 4.22 -12.82 -0.25
C LYS A 641 2.73 -12.49 -0.46
N GLY A 642 1.87 -13.23 0.24
CA GLY A 642 0.43 -13.07 0.24
C GLY A 642 -0.07 -11.76 0.86
N THR A 643 -1.39 -11.63 0.86
CA THR A 643 -2.20 -10.51 1.40
C THR A 643 -2.59 -10.69 2.86
N ASP A 644 -2.23 -11.83 3.46
CA ASP A 644 -2.64 -12.26 4.78
C ASP A 644 -1.52 -11.98 5.81
N GLY A 645 -1.57 -10.81 6.45
CA GLY A 645 -0.47 -10.27 7.26
C GLY A 645 -0.03 -11.17 8.41
N ILE A 646 -0.99 -11.70 9.18
CA ILE A 646 -0.73 -12.61 10.30
C ILE A 646 -0.10 -13.91 9.80
N PHE A 647 -0.61 -14.51 8.73
CA PHE A 647 -0.04 -15.77 8.24
C PHE A 647 1.36 -15.57 7.64
N ALA A 648 1.56 -14.53 6.83
CA ALA A 648 2.84 -14.20 6.19
C ALA A 648 3.96 -13.90 7.21
N LYS A 649 3.64 -13.25 8.33
CA LYS A 649 4.58 -12.93 9.42
C LYS A 649 4.88 -14.12 10.36
N SER A 650 4.24 -15.27 10.17
CA SER A 650 4.45 -16.46 11.03
C SER A 650 5.78 -17.18 10.77
N VAL A 651 6.37 -17.84 11.77
CA VAL A 651 7.61 -18.62 11.63
C VAL A 651 7.55 -19.76 10.59
N LEU A 652 6.35 -20.14 10.14
CA LEU A 652 6.19 -21.06 9.00
C LEU A 652 6.59 -20.39 7.67
N LEU A 653 6.24 -19.12 7.48
CA LEU A 653 6.32 -18.40 6.21
C LEU A 653 7.35 -17.26 6.16
N LEU A 654 7.87 -16.82 7.31
CA LEU A 654 9.05 -15.97 7.35
C LEU A 654 10.18 -16.56 6.49
N GLU A 655 10.92 -15.68 5.82
CA GLU A 655 12.02 -16.04 4.93
C GLU A 655 13.39 -15.70 5.56
N ASN A 656 14.45 -16.37 5.11
CA ASN A 656 15.85 -15.96 5.29
C ASN A 656 16.24 -15.66 6.76
N ASN A 657 16.87 -14.50 7.03
CA ASN A 657 17.32 -14.12 8.36
C ASN A 657 16.17 -13.90 9.38
N PRO A 658 15.06 -13.20 9.04
CA PRO A 658 13.87 -13.16 9.91
C PRO A 658 13.38 -14.53 10.38
N TRP A 659 13.42 -15.54 9.51
CA TRP A 659 13.11 -16.91 9.93
C TRP A 659 14.14 -17.48 10.90
N ARG A 660 15.44 -17.30 10.64
CA ARG A 660 16.51 -17.77 11.55
C ARG A 660 16.41 -17.13 12.93
N GLU A 661 16.19 -15.82 13.00
CA GLU A 661 15.99 -15.07 14.25
C GLU A 661 14.77 -15.61 15.01
N MET A 662 13.59 -15.64 14.36
CA MET A 662 12.35 -16.10 14.99
C MET A 662 12.42 -17.58 15.41
N ARG A 663 12.98 -18.46 14.59
CA ARG A 663 13.14 -19.89 14.92
C ARG A 663 14.07 -20.09 16.11
N ASN A 664 15.18 -19.35 16.20
CA ASN A 664 16.09 -19.43 17.33
C ASN A 664 15.43 -18.93 18.63
N THR A 665 14.69 -17.82 18.59
CA THR A 665 13.92 -17.29 19.72
C THR A 665 12.86 -18.28 20.23
N LEU A 666 12.18 -18.99 19.33
CA LEU A 666 11.09 -19.90 19.69
C LEU A 666 11.54 -21.33 20.06
N THR A 667 12.74 -21.77 19.67
CA THR A 667 13.17 -23.16 19.93
C THR A 667 13.29 -23.50 21.43
N PRO A 668 13.74 -22.60 22.34
CA PRO A 668 13.76 -22.84 23.79
C PRO A 668 12.43 -23.24 24.44
N ILE A 669 11.29 -22.94 23.81
CA ILE A 669 9.94 -23.33 24.27
C ILE A 669 9.85 -24.85 24.47
N PHE A 670 10.51 -25.63 23.62
CA PHE A 670 10.40 -27.10 23.55
C PHE A 670 11.56 -27.84 24.23
N THR A 671 12.29 -27.16 25.14
CA THR A 671 13.32 -27.77 25.98
C THR A 671 12.73 -28.78 26.97
N SER A 672 13.53 -29.79 27.35
CA SER A 672 13.08 -30.90 28.21
C SER A 672 12.48 -30.44 29.55
N ALA A 673 12.96 -29.33 30.13
CA ALA A 673 12.38 -28.74 31.34
C ALA A 673 11.01 -28.09 31.10
N ARG A 674 10.88 -27.25 30.06
CA ARG A 674 9.61 -26.61 29.69
C ARG A 674 8.54 -27.64 29.28
N MET A 675 8.93 -28.70 28.57
CA MET A 675 8.03 -29.80 28.23
C MET A 675 7.44 -30.51 29.46
N LYS A 676 8.19 -30.66 30.56
CA LYS A 676 7.66 -31.19 31.83
C LYS A 676 6.67 -30.21 32.48
N THR A 677 6.93 -28.90 32.43
CA THR A 677 5.96 -27.89 32.89
C THR A 677 4.65 -27.96 32.10
N MET A 678 4.75 -28.04 30.76
CA MET A 678 3.58 -28.19 29.87
C MET A 678 2.80 -29.49 30.14
N PHE A 679 3.49 -30.59 30.44
CA PHE A 679 2.89 -31.89 30.71
C PHE A 679 1.85 -31.86 31.85
N HIS A 680 2.04 -31.05 32.89
CA HIS A 680 1.04 -30.90 33.96
C HIS A 680 -0.27 -30.27 33.45
N TYR A 681 -0.19 -29.27 32.57
CA TYR A 681 -1.36 -28.66 31.93
C TYR A 681 -2.04 -29.62 30.95
N LEU A 682 -1.25 -30.34 30.13
CA LEU A 682 -1.77 -31.38 29.22
C LEU A 682 -2.52 -32.48 29.99
N THR A 683 -1.99 -32.91 31.14
CA THR A 683 -2.62 -33.91 32.02
C THR A 683 -3.93 -33.40 32.61
N SER A 684 -3.99 -32.12 33.00
CA SER A 684 -5.25 -31.50 33.43
C SER A 684 -6.31 -31.50 32.33
N CYS A 685 -5.94 -31.14 31.09
CA CYS A 685 -6.86 -31.14 29.94
C CYS A 685 -7.31 -32.57 29.56
N ALA A 686 -6.42 -33.56 29.71
CA ALA A 686 -6.74 -34.96 29.43
C ALA A 686 -7.71 -35.55 30.47
N ASN A 687 -7.49 -35.25 31.76
CA ASN A 687 -8.41 -35.63 32.83
C ASN A 687 -9.77 -34.92 32.72
N GLU A 688 -9.81 -33.69 32.20
CA GLU A 688 -11.04 -32.96 31.90
C GLU A 688 -11.85 -33.65 30.78
N LEU A 689 -11.20 -34.06 29.67
CA LEU A 689 -11.86 -34.84 28.62
C LEU A 689 -12.35 -36.20 29.17
N ASN A 690 -11.55 -36.87 29.99
CA ASN A 690 -11.91 -38.14 30.63
C ASN A 690 -13.18 -37.99 31.50
N THR A 691 -13.26 -36.91 32.29
CA THR A 691 -14.44 -36.58 33.12
C THR A 691 -15.68 -36.31 32.27
N PHE A 692 -15.52 -35.62 31.12
CA PHE A 692 -16.60 -35.38 30.16
C PHE A 692 -17.10 -36.68 29.50
N ILE A 693 -16.19 -37.57 29.11
CA ILE A 693 -16.47 -38.91 28.56
C ILE A 693 -17.23 -39.76 29.60
N GLU A 694 -16.74 -39.81 30.84
CA GLU A 694 -17.41 -40.54 31.93
C GLU A 694 -18.85 -40.06 32.16
N ASN A 695 -19.10 -38.76 32.13
CA ASN A 695 -20.43 -38.22 32.40
C ASN A 695 -21.39 -38.54 31.24
N LYS A 696 -20.97 -38.33 29.99
CA LYS A 696 -21.77 -38.75 28.83
C LYS A 696 -22.07 -40.25 28.82
N LEU A 697 -21.13 -41.09 29.24
CA LEU A 697 -21.36 -42.53 29.33
C LEU A 697 -22.37 -42.90 30.44
N LYS A 698 -22.39 -42.18 31.57
CA LYS A 698 -23.41 -42.36 32.63
C LYS A 698 -24.82 -41.99 32.13
N ASP A 699 -24.91 -40.98 31.26
CA ASP A 699 -26.19 -40.50 30.71
C ASP A 699 -26.69 -41.34 29.51
N GLU A 700 -25.80 -41.73 28.59
CA GLU A 700 -26.14 -42.40 27.33
C GLU A 700 -26.00 -43.94 27.40
N GLY A 701 -25.26 -44.48 28.37
CA GLY A 701 -25.00 -45.92 28.56
C GLY A 701 -24.08 -46.57 27.50
N ARG A 702 -24.05 -46.05 26.28
CA ARG A 702 -23.20 -46.46 25.15
C ARG A 702 -22.72 -45.20 24.41
N LEU A 703 -21.41 -44.94 24.41
CA LEU A 703 -20.87 -43.69 23.88
C LEU A 703 -20.22 -43.86 22.49
N VAL A 704 -20.89 -43.34 21.45
CA VAL A 704 -20.36 -43.25 20.08
C VAL A 704 -19.95 -41.81 19.78
N ILE A 705 -18.66 -41.59 19.49
CA ILE A 705 -18.07 -40.25 19.34
C ILE A 705 -17.78 -39.93 17.88
N ASP A 706 -17.89 -38.65 17.51
CA ASP A 706 -17.12 -38.10 16.39
C ASP A 706 -15.70 -37.82 16.90
N ALA A 707 -14.72 -38.59 16.44
CA ALA A 707 -13.36 -38.51 16.94
C ALA A 707 -12.69 -37.17 16.57
N LYS A 708 -12.99 -36.60 15.40
CA LYS A 708 -12.43 -35.30 14.98
C LYS A 708 -12.99 -34.16 15.82
N GLU A 709 -14.28 -34.18 16.15
CA GLU A 709 -14.88 -33.17 17.02
C GLU A 709 -14.38 -33.31 18.47
N MET A 710 -14.38 -34.51 19.04
CA MET A 710 -13.99 -34.73 20.43
C MET A 710 -12.51 -34.43 20.67
N PHE A 711 -11.61 -34.94 19.83
CA PHE A 711 -10.19 -34.65 19.96
C PHE A 711 -9.83 -33.23 19.49
N GLY A 712 -10.65 -32.61 18.62
CA GLY A 712 -10.55 -31.18 18.32
C GLY A 712 -10.82 -30.30 19.53
N LYS A 713 -11.89 -30.57 20.31
CA LYS A 713 -12.18 -29.85 21.56
C LYS A 713 -11.03 -30.00 22.57
N TYR A 714 -10.42 -31.19 22.66
CA TYR A 714 -9.23 -31.42 23.49
C TYR A 714 -8.00 -30.63 23.03
N THR A 715 -7.58 -30.73 21.76
CA THR A 715 -6.34 -30.06 21.30
C THR A 715 -6.47 -28.53 21.30
N ALA A 716 -7.69 -28.00 21.09
CA ALA A 716 -7.97 -26.57 21.25
C ALA A 716 -7.75 -26.10 22.70
N GLU A 717 -8.24 -26.85 23.70
CA GLU A 717 -8.05 -26.51 25.11
C GLU A 717 -6.59 -26.66 25.55
N SER A 718 -5.96 -27.74 25.10
CA SER A 718 -4.55 -28.07 25.31
C SER A 718 -3.62 -26.96 24.82
N ILE A 719 -3.75 -26.53 23.55
CA ILE A 719 -2.85 -25.53 22.96
C ILE A 719 -3.11 -24.12 23.52
N SER A 720 -4.37 -23.76 23.81
CA SER A 720 -4.68 -22.52 24.54
C SER A 720 -4.05 -22.51 25.94
N THR A 721 -4.13 -23.62 26.68
CA THR A 721 -3.58 -23.69 28.04
C THR A 721 -2.05 -23.69 28.05
N THR A 722 -1.41 -24.45 27.15
CA THR A 722 0.06 -24.67 27.17
C THR A 722 0.86 -23.61 26.42
N ALA A 723 0.38 -23.14 25.27
CA ALA A 723 1.11 -22.19 24.44
C ALA A 723 0.68 -20.75 24.69
N LEU A 724 -0.62 -20.52 24.93
CA LEU A 724 -1.19 -19.17 25.05
C LEU A 724 -1.41 -18.74 26.51
N GLY A 725 -1.48 -19.68 27.46
CA GLY A 725 -1.57 -19.39 28.89
C GLY A 725 -2.98 -19.12 29.41
N PHE A 726 -4.04 -19.50 28.66
CA PHE A 726 -5.44 -19.31 29.09
C PHE A 726 -6.31 -20.55 28.84
N ARG A 727 -7.42 -20.65 29.58
CA ARG A 727 -8.43 -21.70 29.40
C ARG A 727 -9.51 -21.27 28.41
N GLY A 728 -9.80 -22.12 27.43
CA GLY A 728 -10.86 -21.91 26.43
C GLY A 728 -12.19 -22.56 26.83
N ASN A 729 -12.19 -23.44 27.84
CA ASN A 729 -13.30 -24.32 28.24
C ASN A 729 -13.92 -25.10 27.06
N CYS A 730 -13.11 -25.47 26.06
CA CYS A 730 -13.53 -26.07 24.79
C CYS A 730 -14.15 -27.46 24.96
N ILE A 731 -13.74 -28.19 26.00
CA ILE A 731 -14.22 -29.54 26.32
C ILE A 731 -15.64 -29.48 26.89
N GLN A 732 -15.89 -28.60 27.87
CA GLN A 732 -17.16 -28.53 28.60
C GLN A 732 -18.24 -27.72 27.87
N LYS A 733 -17.85 -26.71 27.07
CA LYS A 733 -18.78 -25.78 26.44
C LYS A 733 -18.81 -25.97 24.92
N ASP A 734 -19.88 -26.57 24.41
CA ASP A 734 -20.11 -26.76 22.97
C ASP A 734 -20.04 -25.43 22.17
N GLU A 735 -20.39 -24.30 22.80
CA GLU A 735 -20.21 -22.95 22.27
C GLU A 735 -19.02 -22.18 22.88
N SER A 736 -17.85 -22.82 23.02
CA SER A 736 -16.59 -22.09 23.24
C SER A 736 -16.23 -21.21 22.04
N GLU A 737 -15.85 -19.95 22.29
CA GLU A 737 -15.37 -19.02 21.27
C GLU A 737 -14.06 -19.50 20.64
N VAL A 738 -13.15 -20.03 21.46
CA VAL A 738 -11.87 -20.61 21.03
C VAL A 738 -12.11 -21.75 20.03
N TYR A 739 -13.03 -22.66 20.34
CA TYR A 739 -13.35 -23.77 19.44
C TYR A 739 -14.07 -23.32 18.15
N LYS A 740 -14.88 -22.26 18.20
CA LYS A 740 -15.46 -21.63 17.00
C LYS A 740 -14.38 -21.01 16.10
N ILE A 741 -13.38 -20.34 16.67
CA ILE A 741 -12.22 -19.81 15.93
C ILE A 741 -11.36 -20.95 15.36
N ALA A 742 -11.12 -22.02 16.13
CA ALA A 742 -10.38 -23.19 15.69
C ALA A 742 -11.02 -23.86 14.45
N ASN A 743 -12.34 -24.06 14.48
CA ASN A 743 -13.07 -24.58 13.33
C ASN A 743 -13.07 -23.62 12.13
N ALA A 744 -13.16 -22.30 12.36
CA ALA A 744 -13.07 -21.31 11.29
C ALA A 744 -11.70 -21.32 10.59
N ILE A 745 -10.61 -21.50 11.34
CA ILE A 745 -9.25 -21.71 10.80
C ILE A 745 -9.22 -22.94 9.89
N ASN A 746 -9.79 -24.06 10.34
CA ASN A 746 -9.84 -25.29 9.54
C ASN A 746 -10.64 -25.09 8.24
N GLU A 747 -11.84 -24.53 8.32
CA GLU A 747 -12.68 -24.21 7.15
C GLU A 747 -11.99 -23.27 6.13
N ASP A 748 -11.19 -22.31 6.61
CA ASP A 748 -10.45 -21.36 5.77
C ASP A 748 -9.15 -21.93 5.19
N PHE A 749 -8.58 -22.98 5.80
CA PHE A 749 -7.35 -23.62 5.32
C PHE A 749 -7.61 -24.83 4.41
N THR A 750 -8.55 -25.70 4.79
CA THR A 750 -8.79 -26.99 4.12
C THR A 750 -10.16 -27.07 3.45
N GLY A 751 -11.15 -26.35 3.97
CA GLY A 751 -12.52 -26.37 3.46
C GLY A 751 -12.66 -25.78 2.06
N PHE A 752 -13.74 -26.13 1.35
CA PHE A 752 -13.91 -25.81 -0.08
C PHE A 752 -13.70 -24.32 -0.43
N LYS A 753 -14.17 -23.39 0.41
CA LYS A 753 -13.97 -21.94 0.20
C LYS A 753 -12.49 -21.56 0.34
N GLY A 754 -11.80 -22.06 1.36
CA GLY A 754 -10.37 -21.86 1.59
C GLY A 754 -9.50 -22.44 0.48
N MET A 755 -9.76 -23.70 0.11
CA MET A 755 -9.14 -24.36 -1.03
C MET A 755 -9.32 -23.55 -2.33
N MET A 756 -10.54 -23.07 -2.63
CA MET A 756 -10.76 -22.22 -3.81
C MET A 756 -10.02 -20.87 -3.72
N LYS A 757 -9.92 -20.22 -2.54
CA LYS A 757 -9.05 -19.04 -2.37
C LYS A 757 -7.60 -19.37 -2.77
N MET A 758 -7.04 -20.48 -2.26
CA MET A 758 -5.67 -20.90 -2.60
C MET A 758 -5.50 -21.18 -4.10
N VAL A 759 -6.46 -21.85 -4.75
CA VAL A 759 -6.47 -22.06 -6.22
C VAL A 759 -6.43 -20.71 -6.95
N TRP A 760 -7.32 -19.78 -6.62
CA TRP A 760 -7.41 -18.47 -7.30
C TRP A 760 -6.15 -17.61 -7.09
N THR A 761 -5.57 -17.60 -5.88
CA THR A 761 -4.31 -16.88 -5.62
C THR A 761 -3.13 -17.58 -6.31
N GLY A 762 -3.13 -18.91 -6.44
CA GLY A 762 -2.07 -19.64 -7.13
C GLY A 762 -2.02 -19.38 -8.64
N ILE A 763 -3.20 -19.24 -9.26
CA ILE A 763 -3.33 -18.99 -10.70
C ILE A 763 -3.23 -17.48 -11.02
N PHE A 764 -3.85 -16.61 -10.21
CA PHE A 764 -3.93 -15.16 -10.45
C PHE A 764 -3.41 -14.32 -9.26
N PRO A 765 -2.16 -14.50 -8.80
CA PRO A 765 -1.65 -13.86 -7.58
C PRO A 765 -1.69 -12.32 -7.63
N ARG A 766 -1.49 -11.73 -8.81
CA ARG A 766 -1.58 -10.26 -9.01
C ARG A 766 -3.02 -9.73 -8.85
N VAL A 767 -4.02 -10.52 -9.23
CA VAL A 767 -5.44 -10.15 -9.13
C VAL A 767 -5.90 -10.26 -7.68
N MET A 768 -5.57 -11.36 -7.01
CA MET A 768 -5.90 -11.55 -5.59
C MET A 768 -5.17 -10.55 -4.69
N LYS A 769 -3.94 -10.13 -5.05
CA LYS A 769 -3.24 -9.02 -4.38
C LYS A 769 -3.89 -7.66 -4.65
N PHE A 770 -4.38 -7.40 -5.88
CA PHE A 770 -5.09 -6.16 -6.21
C PHE A 770 -6.42 -6.02 -5.44
N PHE A 771 -7.16 -7.11 -5.24
CA PHE A 771 -8.38 -7.15 -4.43
C PHE A 771 -8.15 -7.39 -2.93
N ASN A 772 -6.89 -7.41 -2.46
CA ASN A 772 -6.48 -7.68 -1.08
C ASN A 772 -7.16 -8.90 -0.42
N VAL A 773 -7.32 -10.01 -1.15
CA VAL A 773 -8.09 -11.17 -0.65
C VAL A 773 -7.26 -11.95 0.39
N GLN A 774 -7.62 -11.83 1.67
CA GLN A 774 -7.04 -12.62 2.77
C GLN A 774 -7.44 -14.10 2.69
N ILE A 775 -6.60 -15.00 3.24
CA ILE A 775 -6.89 -16.44 3.31
C ILE A 775 -7.86 -16.70 4.47
N PHE A 776 -7.54 -16.19 5.66
CA PHE A 776 -8.39 -16.33 6.85
C PHE A 776 -9.48 -15.24 6.91
N ARG A 777 -10.51 -15.46 7.74
CA ARG A 777 -11.53 -14.45 8.07
C ARG A 777 -10.94 -13.34 8.93
N GLN A 778 -11.39 -12.10 8.70
CA GLN A 778 -11.04 -10.95 9.53
C GLN A 778 -11.37 -11.19 11.02
N SER A 779 -12.44 -11.93 11.35
CA SER A 779 -12.74 -12.31 12.75
C SER A 779 -11.64 -13.14 13.42
N THR A 780 -10.89 -13.95 12.66
CA THR A 780 -9.72 -14.69 13.17
C THR A 780 -8.55 -13.73 13.39
N HIS A 781 -8.32 -12.78 12.49
CA HIS A 781 -7.30 -11.74 12.68
C HIS A 781 -7.58 -10.89 13.92
N ASP A 782 -8.83 -10.44 14.07
CA ASP A 782 -9.26 -9.57 15.16
C ASP A 782 -9.18 -10.29 16.52
N PHE A 783 -9.51 -11.58 16.56
CA PHE A 783 -9.38 -12.42 17.77
C PHE A 783 -7.93 -12.48 18.26
N PHE A 784 -6.98 -12.91 17.41
CA PHE A 784 -5.59 -13.05 17.85
C PHE A 784 -4.90 -11.72 18.12
N LYS A 785 -5.19 -10.66 17.34
CA LYS A 785 -4.66 -9.32 17.60
C LYS A 785 -5.16 -8.76 18.92
N ARG A 786 -6.47 -8.81 19.17
CA ARG A 786 -7.06 -8.34 20.44
C ARG A 786 -6.51 -9.14 21.62
N TYR A 787 -6.54 -10.47 21.53
CA TYR A 787 -6.07 -11.34 22.60
C TYR A 787 -4.61 -11.06 22.99
N VAL A 788 -3.71 -10.88 22.01
CA VAL A 788 -2.29 -10.57 22.29
C VAL A 788 -2.12 -9.18 22.90
N ILE A 789 -2.82 -8.16 22.41
CA ILE A 789 -2.75 -6.80 22.96
C ILE A 789 -3.26 -6.78 24.41
N ASP A 790 -4.43 -7.37 24.66
CA ASP A 790 -5.06 -7.43 25.98
C ASP A 790 -4.20 -8.22 26.99
N GLU A 791 -3.62 -9.35 26.57
CA GLU A 791 -2.80 -10.21 27.43
C GLU A 791 -1.41 -9.61 27.74
N ILE A 792 -0.78 -8.93 26.78
CA ILE A 792 0.46 -8.15 27.04
C ILE A 792 0.14 -7.03 28.05
N ALA A 793 -0.88 -6.22 27.78
CA ALA A 793 -1.26 -5.11 28.65
C ALA A 793 -1.65 -5.57 30.06
N ARG A 794 -2.31 -6.73 30.20
CA ARG A 794 -2.60 -7.36 31.49
C ARG A 794 -1.32 -7.74 32.24
N ARG A 795 -0.38 -8.44 31.58
CA ARG A 795 0.88 -8.88 32.20
C ARG A 795 1.75 -7.73 32.65
N GLU A 796 1.86 -6.67 31.83
CA GLU A 796 2.60 -5.46 32.17
C GLU A 796 1.98 -4.74 33.39
N LYS A 797 0.64 -4.61 33.42
CA LYS A 797 -0.10 -4.02 34.53
C LYS A 797 0.00 -4.82 35.83
N GLU A 798 0.02 -6.15 35.75
CA GLU A 798 0.03 -7.07 36.90
C GLU A 798 1.45 -7.49 37.32
N GLY A 799 2.50 -7.03 36.62
CA GLY A 799 3.90 -7.37 36.90
C GLY A 799 4.29 -8.82 36.59
N ILE A 800 3.49 -9.51 35.76
CA ILE A 800 3.61 -10.95 35.50
C ILE A 800 4.81 -11.22 34.59
N THR A 801 5.86 -11.79 35.17
CA THR A 801 7.16 -12.02 34.51
C THR A 801 7.60 -13.49 34.50
N ASN A 802 7.12 -14.30 35.46
CA ASN A 802 7.55 -15.68 35.70
C ASN A 802 6.61 -16.75 35.09
N VAL A 803 6.04 -16.48 33.92
CA VAL A 803 5.19 -17.43 33.17
C VAL A 803 5.99 -18.05 32.02
N ASN A 804 5.80 -19.35 31.78
CA ASN A 804 6.65 -20.14 30.89
C ASN A 804 5.96 -20.51 29.57
N ASP A 805 5.28 -19.55 28.94
CA ASP A 805 4.52 -19.72 27.70
C ASP A 805 5.11 -18.93 26.52
N VAL A 806 4.52 -19.09 25.33
CA VAL A 806 5.01 -18.50 24.08
C VAL A 806 4.95 -16.97 24.14
N ILE A 807 3.90 -16.43 24.77
CA ILE A 807 3.70 -14.98 24.90
C ILE A 807 4.79 -14.36 25.77
N GLN A 808 5.15 -14.99 26.90
CA GLN A 808 6.21 -14.48 27.76
C GLN A 808 7.58 -14.49 27.07
N MET A 809 7.89 -15.55 26.31
CA MET A 809 9.14 -15.62 25.55
C MET A 809 9.19 -14.58 24.41
N LEU A 810 8.06 -14.26 23.77
CA LEU A 810 7.98 -13.17 22.79
C LEU A 810 8.12 -11.78 23.44
N ILE A 811 7.55 -11.56 24.63
CA ILE A 811 7.76 -10.33 25.43
C ILE A 811 9.24 -10.21 25.85
N GLN A 812 9.85 -11.28 26.35
CA GLN A 812 11.26 -11.30 26.74
C GLN A 812 12.19 -11.07 25.54
N ALA A 813 11.86 -11.59 24.36
CA ALA A 813 12.59 -11.30 23.12
C ALA A 813 12.44 -9.84 22.67
N LYS A 814 11.20 -9.31 22.62
CA LYS A 814 10.91 -7.89 22.34
C LYS A 814 11.70 -6.93 23.24
N ASN A 815 11.85 -7.30 24.52
CA ASN A 815 12.57 -6.51 25.52
C ASN A 815 14.09 -6.78 25.56
N GLY A 816 14.63 -7.71 24.77
CA GLY A 816 16.06 -8.09 24.80
C GLY A 816 16.51 -8.78 26.09
N GLN A 817 15.57 -9.40 26.82
CA GLN A 817 15.76 -10.00 28.15
C GLN A 817 15.72 -11.55 28.13
N LEU A 818 15.67 -12.18 26.96
CA LEU A 818 15.57 -13.63 26.81
C LEU A 818 16.81 -14.34 27.40
N LYS A 819 16.65 -14.94 28.58
CA LYS A 819 17.68 -15.75 29.25
C LYS A 819 17.50 -17.22 28.89
N PHE A 820 18.58 -17.85 28.43
CA PHE A 820 18.64 -19.30 28.31
C PHE A 820 18.96 -19.91 29.68
N GLU A 821 18.00 -20.63 30.27
CA GLU A 821 18.18 -21.33 31.56
C GLU A 821 18.16 -22.85 31.34
N GLY A 822 19.23 -23.53 31.80
CA GLY A 822 19.37 -24.99 31.75
C GLY A 822 20.63 -25.45 31.02
N GLU A 823 21.00 -26.73 31.21
CA GLU A 823 21.87 -27.44 30.29
C GLU A 823 21.14 -27.59 28.94
N ILE A 824 21.87 -27.37 27.85
CA ILE A 824 21.33 -27.33 26.49
C ILE A 824 21.86 -28.57 25.77
N ASP A 825 20.95 -29.38 25.21
CA ASP A 825 21.30 -30.54 24.37
C ASP A 825 22.27 -30.10 23.24
N GLU A 826 23.32 -30.88 22.94
CA GLU A 826 24.42 -30.43 22.05
C GLU A 826 23.96 -29.94 20.66
N ASP A 827 22.82 -30.42 20.17
CA ASP A 827 22.16 -30.00 18.92
C ASP A 827 21.74 -28.51 18.88
N LEU A 828 21.72 -27.80 20.02
CA LEU A 828 21.07 -26.48 20.17
C LEU A 828 22.02 -25.29 20.38
N GLU A 829 23.34 -25.50 20.47
CA GLU A 829 24.36 -24.42 20.59
C GLU A 829 24.21 -23.25 19.58
N PRO A 830 23.88 -23.46 18.29
CA PRO A 830 23.79 -22.38 17.31
C PRO A 830 22.82 -21.23 17.64
N ALA A 831 21.88 -21.44 18.58
CA ALA A 831 20.92 -20.42 19.00
C ALA A 831 21.56 -19.26 19.80
N LYS A 832 22.65 -19.51 20.55
CA LYS A 832 23.27 -18.49 21.44
C LYS A 832 23.83 -17.29 20.68
N ASN A 833 24.50 -17.52 19.56
CA ASN A 833 25.32 -16.52 18.87
C ASN A 833 24.55 -15.60 17.89
N PHE A 834 23.21 -15.65 17.87
CA PHE A 834 22.39 -14.92 16.88
C PHE A 834 21.65 -13.68 17.40
N ILE A 835 21.53 -13.49 18.72
CA ILE A 835 20.66 -12.46 19.32
C ILE A 835 21.17 -11.01 19.10
N GLU A 836 22.44 -10.81 18.75
CA GLU A 836 23.02 -9.47 18.55
C GLU A 836 22.60 -8.76 17.25
N ARG A 837 21.74 -9.34 16.41
CA ARG A 837 21.39 -8.80 15.07
C ARG A 837 19.89 -8.61 14.88
N LYS A 838 19.45 -7.35 14.98
CA LYS A 838 18.08 -6.91 14.70
C LYS A 838 17.74 -7.07 13.21
N HIS A 839 17.07 -8.17 12.83
CA HIS A 839 16.44 -8.32 11.52
C HIS A 839 14.91 -8.39 11.59
N LEU A 840 14.34 -8.69 12.76
CA LEU A 840 12.91 -8.52 13.05
C LEU A 840 12.62 -7.13 13.63
N ASP A 841 11.49 -6.56 13.22
CA ASP A 841 10.90 -5.40 13.89
C ASP A 841 10.01 -5.86 15.05
N TRP A 842 10.58 -5.87 16.25
CA TRP A 842 9.88 -6.24 17.48
C TRP A 842 8.91 -5.15 17.99
N SER A 843 8.77 -4.00 17.31
CA SER A 843 7.73 -3.01 17.61
C SER A 843 6.38 -3.32 16.95
N ASP A 844 6.35 -4.24 15.98
CA ASP A 844 5.13 -4.70 15.30
C ASP A 844 4.41 -5.78 16.11
N ASP A 845 3.34 -5.42 16.81
CA ASP A 845 2.53 -6.38 17.57
C ASP A 845 1.80 -7.41 16.68
N GLU A 846 1.67 -7.18 15.37
CA GLU A 846 1.20 -8.22 14.43
C GLU A 846 2.22 -9.35 14.29
N LEU A 847 3.52 -9.11 14.50
CA LEU A 847 4.54 -10.16 14.52
C LEU A 847 4.36 -11.12 15.70
N ILE A 848 3.93 -10.62 16.86
CA ILE A 848 3.60 -11.46 18.03
C ILE A 848 2.30 -12.22 17.78
N ALA A 849 1.25 -11.53 17.30
CA ALA A 849 -0.02 -12.15 16.93
C ALA A 849 0.16 -13.25 15.86
N ALA A 850 1.08 -13.09 14.91
CA ALA A 850 1.45 -14.09 13.91
C ALA A 850 2.07 -15.37 14.50
N GLN A 851 2.85 -15.26 15.58
CA GLN A 851 3.41 -16.43 16.25
C GLN A 851 2.36 -17.14 17.10
N VAL A 852 1.57 -16.39 17.88
CA VAL A 852 0.45 -16.89 18.68
C VAL A 852 -0.56 -17.64 17.78
N PHE A 853 -0.91 -17.06 16.64
CA PHE A 853 -1.76 -17.68 15.62
C PHE A 853 -1.20 -19.01 15.10
N ILE A 854 0.07 -19.06 14.67
CA ILE A 854 0.60 -20.28 14.03
C ILE A 854 0.85 -21.42 15.04
N PHE A 855 1.15 -21.11 16.30
CA PHE A 855 1.20 -22.13 17.36
C PHE A 855 -0.17 -22.73 17.63
N PHE A 856 -1.20 -21.89 17.73
CA PHE A 856 -2.58 -22.35 17.90
C PHE A 856 -3.05 -23.20 16.70
N ALA A 857 -2.98 -22.65 15.49
CA ALA A 857 -3.43 -23.32 14.27
C ALA A 857 -2.66 -24.62 13.98
N GLY A 858 -1.34 -24.62 14.19
CA GLY A 858 -0.49 -25.78 13.98
C GLY A 858 -0.75 -26.90 14.99
N GLY A 859 -0.84 -26.58 16.29
CA GLY A 859 -1.12 -27.55 17.35
C GLY A 859 -2.53 -28.14 17.25
N PHE A 860 -3.55 -27.29 17.13
CA PHE A 860 -4.95 -27.72 17.07
C PHE A 860 -5.22 -28.72 15.95
N GLU A 861 -4.94 -28.35 14.69
CA GLU A 861 -5.46 -29.09 13.54
C GLU A 861 -4.64 -30.32 13.20
N THR A 862 -3.31 -30.27 13.40
CA THR A 862 -2.44 -31.42 13.08
C THR A 862 -2.54 -32.52 14.13
N THR A 863 -2.50 -32.18 15.43
CA THR A 863 -2.62 -33.18 16.49
C THR A 863 -4.02 -33.81 16.53
N SER A 864 -5.10 -33.01 16.37
CA SER A 864 -6.47 -33.58 16.36
C SER A 864 -6.68 -34.53 15.18
N THR A 865 -6.09 -34.25 14.01
CA THR A 865 -6.15 -35.13 12.85
C THR A 865 -5.37 -36.44 13.08
N LEU A 866 -4.20 -36.36 13.71
CA LEU A 866 -3.41 -37.53 14.14
C LEU A 866 -4.20 -38.42 15.12
N ILE A 867 -4.74 -37.87 16.20
CA ILE A 867 -5.48 -38.66 17.20
C ILE A 867 -6.73 -39.30 16.55
N ASN A 868 -7.48 -38.52 15.78
CA ASN A 868 -8.67 -38.97 15.05
C ASN A 868 -8.43 -40.19 14.15
N ILE A 869 -7.35 -40.18 13.34
CA ILE A 869 -7.03 -41.32 12.46
C ILE A 869 -6.33 -42.47 13.20
N CYS A 870 -5.59 -42.19 14.28
CA CYS A 870 -5.07 -43.21 15.19
C CYS A 870 -6.21 -44.02 15.85
N SER A 871 -7.25 -43.34 16.34
CA SER A 871 -8.43 -44.01 16.91
C SER A 871 -9.14 -44.91 15.89
N TRP A 872 -9.15 -44.54 14.61
CA TRP A 872 -9.71 -45.40 13.55
C TRP A 872 -8.83 -46.62 13.27
N GLU A 873 -7.50 -46.46 13.12
CA GLU A 873 -6.60 -47.60 12.96
C GLU A 873 -6.65 -48.54 14.17
N LEU A 874 -6.70 -48.02 15.39
CA LEU A 874 -6.87 -48.85 16.60
C LEU A 874 -8.23 -49.57 16.63
N ALA A 875 -9.31 -48.93 16.18
CA ALA A 875 -10.63 -49.58 16.07
C ALA A 875 -10.61 -50.72 15.04
N MET A 876 -9.91 -50.55 13.92
CA MET A 876 -9.83 -51.54 12.84
C MET A 876 -8.83 -52.67 13.10
N ASN A 877 -7.73 -52.41 13.83
CA ASN A 877 -6.67 -53.37 14.15
C ASN A 877 -6.70 -53.73 15.65
N GLN A 878 -7.71 -54.52 16.03
CA GLN A 878 -8.01 -54.92 17.43
C GLN A 878 -6.97 -55.84 18.08
N ASP A 879 -6.11 -56.47 17.27
CA ASP A 879 -4.91 -57.20 17.68
C ASP A 879 -3.84 -56.23 18.21
N ILE A 880 -3.46 -55.24 17.38
CA ILE A 880 -2.53 -54.17 17.74
C ILE A 880 -3.06 -53.36 18.93
N GLN A 881 -4.37 -53.12 19.01
CA GLN A 881 -4.96 -52.45 20.19
C GLN A 881 -4.75 -53.27 21.48
N LYS A 882 -4.88 -54.60 21.47
CA LYS A 882 -4.67 -55.43 22.67
C LYS A 882 -3.22 -55.41 23.15
N GLU A 883 -2.27 -55.39 22.23
CA GLU A 883 -0.84 -55.27 22.56
C GLU A 883 -0.52 -53.90 23.18
N LEU A 884 -1.12 -52.82 22.65
CA LEU A 884 -1.02 -51.49 23.24
C LEU A 884 -1.71 -51.39 24.61
N LEU A 885 -2.90 -51.99 24.79
CA LEU A 885 -3.60 -52.02 26.07
C LEU A 885 -2.78 -52.77 27.13
N LYS A 886 -2.07 -53.85 26.77
CA LYS A 886 -1.15 -54.56 27.68
C LYS A 886 0.00 -53.68 28.15
N GLU A 887 0.62 -52.89 27.27
CA GLU A 887 1.66 -51.92 27.68
C GLU A 887 1.08 -50.82 28.60
N ILE A 888 -0.15 -50.37 28.34
CA ILE A 888 -0.86 -49.42 29.20
C ILE A 888 -1.10 -50.01 30.60
N ASP A 889 -1.54 -51.26 30.68
CA ASP A 889 -1.84 -51.94 31.94
C ASP A 889 -0.57 -52.16 32.78
N GLU A 890 0.52 -52.62 32.17
CA GLU A 890 1.84 -52.74 32.82
C GLU A 890 2.32 -51.38 33.37
N VAL A 891 2.05 -50.28 32.67
CA VAL A 891 2.34 -48.92 33.16
C VAL A 891 1.40 -48.52 34.31
N LEU A 892 0.09 -48.79 34.22
CA LEU A 892 -0.88 -48.49 35.28
C LEU A 892 -0.59 -49.25 36.59
N GLU A 893 -0.22 -50.53 36.49
CA GLU A 893 0.27 -51.32 37.63
C GLU A 893 1.52 -50.69 38.23
N SER A 894 2.51 -50.30 37.41
CA SER A 894 3.74 -49.65 37.89
C SER A 894 3.48 -48.33 38.63
N LEU A 895 2.43 -47.58 38.23
CA LEU A 895 2.06 -46.30 38.84
C LEU A 895 1.37 -46.45 40.21
N ASN A 896 0.81 -47.63 40.54
CA ASN A 896 0.13 -47.89 41.82
C ASN A 896 -0.92 -46.83 42.20
N GLY A 897 -1.69 -46.33 41.22
CA GLY A 897 -2.70 -45.28 41.40
C GLY A 897 -2.18 -43.83 41.36
N ALA A 898 -0.87 -43.61 41.14
CA ALA A 898 -0.35 -42.29 40.81
C ALA A 898 -0.75 -41.84 39.40
N ASN A 899 -0.76 -40.53 39.15
CA ASN A 899 -0.90 -39.99 37.79
C ASN A 899 0.31 -40.35 36.94
N ILE A 900 0.08 -40.59 35.64
CA ILE A 900 1.12 -40.80 34.63
C ILE A 900 2.15 -39.65 34.66
N SER A 901 3.44 -39.97 34.58
CA SER A 901 4.54 -39.00 34.55
C SER A 901 5.11 -38.82 33.15
N TYR A 902 5.82 -37.70 32.94
CA TYR A 902 6.50 -37.41 31.68
C TYR A 902 7.52 -38.50 31.32
N GLU A 903 8.26 -39.00 32.32
CA GLU A 903 9.26 -40.06 32.18
C GLU A 903 8.64 -41.45 31.94
N ALA A 904 7.43 -41.70 32.43
CA ALA A 904 6.71 -42.95 32.17
C ALA A 904 6.12 -42.97 30.75
N LEU A 905 5.40 -41.91 30.35
CA LEU A 905 4.76 -41.83 29.04
C LEU A 905 5.78 -41.88 27.89
N ASN A 906 6.96 -41.28 28.05
CA ASN A 906 8.03 -41.34 27.04
C ASN A 906 8.83 -42.66 27.02
N LYS A 907 8.49 -43.65 27.85
CA LYS A 907 9.07 -45.01 27.81
C LYS A 907 8.16 -46.03 27.12
N MET A 908 6.92 -45.66 26.77
CA MET A 908 5.92 -46.53 26.17
C MET A 908 6.25 -46.81 24.70
N LYS A 909 6.81 -47.98 24.41
CA LYS A 909 7.33 -48.34 23.09
C LYS A 909 6.22 -48.65 22.10
N MET A 910 5.20 -49.40 22.51
CA MET A 910 4.07 -49.74 21.64
C MET A 910 3.24 -48.49 21.32
N LEU A 911 3.05 -47.61 22.30
CA LEU A 911 2.40 -46.31 22.07
C LEU A 911 3.19 -45.43 21.09
N ASP A 912 4.52 -45.36 21.21
CA ASP A 912 5.37 -44.69 20.22
C ASP A 912 5.24 -45.31 18.82
N MET A 913 5.36 -46.64 18.71
CA MET A 913 5.28 -47.36 17.44
C MET A 913 3.93 -47.13 16.73
N VAL A 914 2.82 -47.19 17.46
CA VAL A 914 1.47 -46.92 16.93
C VAL A 914 1.34 -45.47 16.43
N VAL A 915 1.84 -44.49 17.17
CA VAL A 915 1.79 -43.07 16.77
C VAL A 915 2.68 -42.80 15.54
N TYR A 916 3.89 -43.37 15.48
CA TYR A 916 4.78 -43.22 14.33
C TYR A 916 4.26 -43.91 13.06
N GLU A 917 3.69 -45.12 13.17
CA GLU A 917 3.06 -45.78 12.02
C GLU A 917 1.80 -45.05 11.54
N THR A 918 1.02 -44.47 12.46
CA THR A 918 -0.10 -43.58 12.09
C THR A 918 0.39 -42.37 11.29
N LEU A 919 1.51 -41.74 11.72
CA LEU A 919 2.12 -40.64 10.98
C LEU A 919 2.76 -41.06 9.64
N ARG A 920 3.18 -42.32 9.49
CA ARG A 920 3.64 -42.87 8.20
C ARG A 920 2.46 -43.04 7.24
N LYS A 921 1.39 -43.70 7.71
CA LYS A 921 0.23 -44.07 6.90
C LYS A 921 -0.67 -42.85 6.58
N TRP A 922 -0.79 -41.92 7.52
CA TRP A 922 -1.67 -40.76 7.45
C TRP A 922 -1.00 -39.45 7.93
N PRO A 923 0.06 -38.98 7.25
CA PRO A 923 0.67 -37.68 7.56
C PRO A 923 -0.35 -36.54 7.38
N PRO A 924 -0.59 -35.67 8.38
CA PRO A 924 -1.54 -34.56 8.28
C PRO A 924 -1.19 -33.54 7.18
N LEU A 925 0.10 -33.47 6.79
CA LEU A 925 0.59 -32.72 5.63
C LEU A 925 1.08 -33.73 4.57
N PRO A 926 0.28 -34.06 3.54
CA PRO A 926 0.65 -35.06 2.53
C PRO A 926 1.68 -34.56 1.51
N PHE A 927 1.96 -33.26 1.47
CA PHE A 927 2.96 -32.62 0.61
C PHE A 927 3.78 -31.60 1.40
N GLY A 928 5.02 -31.39 0.99
CA GLY A 928 5.79 -30.20 1.33
C GLY A 928 6.57 -29.68 0.14
N GLY A 929 7.20 -28.50 0.31
CA GLY A 929 8.03 -27.90 -0.72
C GLY A 929 8.94 -26.79 -0.21
N ARG A 930 9.87 -26.35 -1.06
CA ARG A 930 10.77 -25.21 -0.83
C ARG A 930 10.86 -24.34 -2.08
N SER A 931 11.17 -23.06 -1.87
CA SER A 931 11.59 -22.14 -2.93
C SER A 931 13.11 -22.09 -3.02
N CYS A 932 13.65 -22.05 -4.24
CA CYS A 932 15.07 -21.87 -4.49
C CYS A 932 15.46 -20.39 -4.34
N ASN A 933 16.35 -20.07 -3.41
CA ASN A 933 16.72 -18.70 -3.04
C ASN A 933 17.75 -18.04 -3.96
N ARG A 934 18.52 -18.86 -4.67
CA ARG A 934 19.64 -18.50 -5.55
C ARG A 934 19.71 -19.47 -6.72
N ASP A 935 20.32 -19.07 -7.82
CA ASP A 935 20.64 -19.99 -8.91
C ASP A 935 21.70 -21.01 -8.40
N CYS A 936 21.43 -22.30 -8.60
CA CYS A 936 22.30 -23.40 -8.16
C CYS A 936 22.14 -24.63 -9.07
N THR A 937 22.95 -25.67 -8.84
CA THR A 937 22.83 -26.93 -9.59
C THR A 937 23.04 -28.11 -8.64
N ILE A 938 22.04 -28.96 -8.53
CA ILE A 938 22.06 -30.17 -7.71
C ILE A 938 22.53 -31.33 -8.58
N LYS A 939 23.54 -32.06 -8.11
CA LYS A 939 23.93 -33.35 -8.69
C LYS A 939 23.22 -34.49 -7.98
N THR A 940 22.61 -35.41 -8.73
CA THR A 940 21.96 -36.62 -8.21
C THR A 940 22.97 -37.70 -7.82
N THR A 941 22.51 -38.75 -7.13
CA THR A 941 23.34 -39.90 -6.73
C THR A 941 23.84 -40.74 -7.92
N ASP A 942 23.12 -40.74 -9.03
CA ASP A 942 23.48 -41.30 -10.36
C ASP A 942 24.32 -40.34 -11.22
N GLY A 943 24.39 -39.06 -10.83
CA GLY A 943 25.30 -38.07 -11.39
C GLY A 943 24.69 -37.08 -12.38
N HIS A 944 23.39 -37.20 -12.66
CA HIS A 944 22.59 -36.22 -13.41
C HIS A 944 22.63 -34.83 -12.76
N LEU A 945 22.50 -33.77 -13.56
CA LEU A 945 22.62 -32.38 -13.10
C LEU A 945 21.30 -31.62 -13.28
N ILE A 946 20.73 -31.17 -12.15
CA ILE A 946 19.46 -30.44 -12.10
C ILE A 946 19.77 -28.97 -11.82
N ALA A 947 19.52 -28.09 -12.80
CA ALA A 947 19.73 -26.66 -12.65
C ALA A 947 18.48 -25.98 -12.07
N PHE A 948 18.61 -25.32 -10.91
CA PHE A 948 17.55 -24.52 -10.30
C PHE A 948 17.90 -23.04 -10.39
N LYS A 949 16.90 -22.21 -10.71
CA LYS A 949 16.99 -20.75 -10.68
C LYS A 949 16.24 -20.19 -9.48
N LYS A 950 16.58 -18.98 -9.08
CA LYS A 950 15.86 -18.27 -8.02
C LYS A 950 14.34 -18.19 -8.31
N GLY A 951 13.54 -18.63 -7.34
CA GLY A 951 12.07 -18.69 -7.43
C GLY A 951 11.51 -19.99 -8.01
N ASP A 952 12.35 -20.94 -8.42
CA ASP A 952 11.90 -22.30 -8.77
C ASP A 952 11.47 -23.06 -7.52
N ILE A 953 10.37 -23.83 -7.65
CA ILE A 953 9.79 -24.59 -6.54
C ILE A 953 10.20 -26.06 -6.64
N VAL A 954 10.63 -26.63 -5.52
CA VAL A 954 10.88 -28.06 -5.36
C VAL A 954 9.86 -28.65 -4.39
N GLN A 955 9.25 -29.78 -4.75
CA GLN A 955 8.19 -30.46 -4.00
C GLN A 955 8.66 -31.83 -3.52
N PHE A 956 8.20 -32.26 -2.35
CA PHE A 956 8.33 -33.62 -1.85
C PHE A 956 6.94 -34.17 -1.49
N PRO A 957 6.42 -35.18 -2.21
CA PRO A 957 5.09 -35.76 -1.97
C PRO A 957 5.15 -36.75 -0.81
N ILE A 958 5.19 -36.22 0.43
CA ILE A 958 5.31 -36.95 1.71
C ILE A 958 4.45 -38.21 1.75
N ARG A 959 3.14 -38.09 1.46
CA ARG A 959 2.20 -39.23 1.52
C ARG A 959 2.47 -40.30 0.44
N CYS A 960 3.08 -39.95 -0.67
CA CYS A 960 3.45 -40.91 -1.73
C CYS A 960 4.76 -41.61 -1.38
N ILE A 961 5.79 -40.86 -0.94
CA ILE A 961 7.08 -41.41 -0.49
C ILE A 961 6.89 -42.37 0.70
N GLN A 962 6.06 -42.02 1.67
CA GLN A 962 5.74 -42.87 2.82
C GLN A 962 4.89 -44.12 2.48
N HIS A 963 4.48 -44.27 1.21
CA HIS A 963 3.79 -45.45 0.67
C HIS A 963 4.48 -46.07 -0.54
N ASP A 964 5.73 -45.69 -0.83
CA ASP A 964 6.53 -46.36 -1.85
C ASP A 964 7.03 -47.70 -1.28
N PRO A 965 6.71 -48.85 -1.91
CA PRO A 965 7.23 -50.16 -1.48
C PRO A 965 8.76 -50.22 -1.41
N LYS A 966 9.47 -49.36 -2.16
CA LYS A 966 10.92 -49.16 -2.08
C LYS A 966 11.43 -48.75 -0.69
N TYR A 967 10.59 -48.08 0.10
CA TYR A 967 10.94 -47.57 1.43
C TYR A 967 10.16 -48.24 2.56
N PHE A 968 8.93 -48.71 2.30
CA PHE A 968 8.06 -49.36 3.28
C PHE A 968 7.33 -50.56 2.64
N GLU A 969 7.81 -51.77 2.91
CA GLU A 969 7.20 -53.06 2.52
C GLU A 969 5.73 -53.15 2.96
N ASP A 970 4.82 -53.67 2.13
CA ASP A 970 3.36 -53.65 2.38
C ASP A 970 2.83 -52.29 2.89
N PRO A 971 3.01 -51.18 2.15
CA PRO A 971 2.83 -49.83 2.68
C PRO A 971 1.41 -49.49 3.13
N SER A 972 0.41 -50.24 2.66
CA SER A 972 -1.00 -50.09 3.06
C SER A 972 -1.35 -50.82 4.37
N LYS A 973 -0.55 -51.80 4.79
CA LYS A 973 -0.70 -52.48 6.09
C LYS A 973 -0.30 -51.51 7.20
N PHE A 974 -1.14 -51.42 8.24
CA PHE A 974 -0.78 -50.76 9.49
C PHE A 974 0.12 -51.71 10.29
N ASP A 975 1.39 -51.37 10.42
CA ASP A 975 2.37 -52.21 11.11
C ASP A 975 3.29 -51.36 12.02
N PRO A 976 2.94 -51.24 13.32
CA PRO A 976 3.75 -50.49 14.29
C PRO A 976 5.19 -50.99 14.41
N TYR A 977 5.43 -52.29 14.21
CA TYR A 977 6.75 -52.91 14.42
C TYR A 977 7.82 -52.42 13.45
N ARG A 978 7.45 -51.73 12.36
CA ARG A 978 8.40 -50.96 11.52
C ARG A 978 9.23 -49.97 12.34
N PHE A 979 8.66 -49.42 13.41
CA PHE A 979 9.27 -48.44 14.29
C PHE A 979 9.82 -49.04 15.59
N SER A 980 9.99 -50.37 15.67
CA SER A 980 10.70 -51.02 16.78
C SER A 980 12.21 -50.74 16.71
N GLU A 981 12.96 -50.88 17.82
CA GLU A 981 14.42 -50.62 17.80
C GLU A 981 15.16 -51.54 16.80
N GLU A 982 14.66 -52.76 16.63
CA GLU A 982 15.15 -53.79 15.70
C GLU A 982 14.88 -53.44 14.23
N ASN A 983 13.97 -52.49 13.94
CA ASN A 983 13.57 -52.10 12.59
C ASN A 983 13.84 -50.63 12.24
N LYS A 984 13.92 -49.71 13.21
CA LYS A 984 14.20 -48.27 12.99
C LYS A 984 15.41 -48.02 12.09
N HIS A 985 16.48 -48.81 12.23
CA HIS A 985 17.69 -48.67 11.43
C HIS A 985 17.52 -49.02 9.94
N LYS A 986 16.41 -49.67 9.56
CA LYS A 986 16.05 -50.01 8.18
C LYS A 986 15.31 -48.87 7.46
N ILE A 987 14.78 -47.90 8.22
CA ILE A 987 14.03 -46.76 7.66
C ILE A 987 15.02 -45.82 6.96
N VAL A 988 14.92 -45.73 5.63
CA VAL A 988 15.83 -44.94 4.79
C VAL A 988 15.73 -43.45 5.18
N PRO A 989 16.83 -42.78 5.58
CA PRO A 989 16.79 -41.38 5.99
C PRO A 989 16.27 -40.46 4.89
N GLY A 990 15.16 -39.74 5.15
CA GLY A 990 14.45 -38.92 4.16
C GLY A 990 13.23 -39.58 3.53
N SER A 991 12.89 -40.82 3.89
CA SER A 991 11.63 -41.48 3.49
C SER A 991 10.46 -41.18 4.44
N PHE A 992 10.70 -41.14 5.75
CA PHE A 992 9.75 -40.65 6.75
C PHE A 992 9.89 -39.13 6.89
N LEU A 993 8.82 -38.40 6.63
CA LEU A 993 8.80 -36.94 6.44
C LEU A 993 7.59 -36.25 7.12
N ALA A 994 6.83 -36.94 7.97
CA ALA A 994 5.60 -36.42 8.58
C ALA A 994 5.78 -35.12 9.40
N PHE A 995 6.96 -34.90 9.98
CA PHE A 995 7.34 -33.64 10.65
C PHE A 995 8.27 -32.75 9.80
N GLY A 996 8.50 -33.09 8.54
CA GLY A 996 9.57 -32.54 7.71
C GLY A 996 10.95 -33.11 8.08
N TYR A 997 12.01 -32.49 7.55
CA TYR A 997 13.40 -32.91 7.77
C TYR A 997 14.35 -31.70 7.66
N GLY A 998 15.55 -31.80 8.24
CA GLY A 998 16.54 -30.72 8.28
C GLY A 998 16.13 -29.53 9.16
N PRO A 999 16.80 -28.36 9.06
CA PRO A 999 16.59 -27.24 9.98
C PRO A 999 15.18 -26.60 9.96
N ARG A 1000 14.36 -26.90 8.94
CA ARG A 1000 12.93 -26.54 8.85
C ARG A 1000 11.99 -27.66 9.37
N VAL A 1001 12.48 -28.65 10.11
CA VAL A 1001 11.65 -29.65 10.82
C VAL A 1001 10.67 -28.97 11.79
N CYS A 1002 9.49 -29.57 11.99
CA CYS A 1002 8.42 -29.05 12.83
C CYS A 1002 8.91 -28.69 14.24
N ILE A 1003 8.74 -27.42 14.63
CA ILE A 1003 9.17 -26.93 15.95
C ILE A 1003 8.39 -27.61 17.08
N GLY A 1004 7.11 -27.88 16.85
CA GLY A 1004 6.20 -28.50 17.81
C GLY A 1004 6.24 -30.02 17.88
N GLN A 1005 7.16 -30.71 17.19
CA GLN A 1005 7.20 -32.19 17.14
C GLN A 1005 7.16 -32.83 18.53
N ARG A 1006 7.96 -32.31 19.48
CA ARG A 1006 7.99 -32.82 20.87
C ARG A 1006 6.66 -32.62 21.61
N LEU A 1007 5.92 -31.55 21.32
CA LEU A 1007 4.63 -31.25 21.94
C LEU A 1007 3.50 -32.08 21.33
N ALA A 1008 3.39 -32.11 19.99
CA ALA A 1008 2.36 -32.87 19.31
C ALA A 1008 2.43 -34.38 19.60
N LEU A 1009 3.65 -34.94 19.70
CA LEU A 1009 3.84 -36.32 20.15
C LEU A 1009 3.44 -36.53 21.61
N LEU A 1010 3.82 -35.61 22.52
CA LEU A 1010 3.47 -35.71 23.94
C LEU A 1010 1.96 -35.61 24.18
N GLU A 1011 1.30 -34.67 23.50
CA GLU A 1011 -0.15 -34.43 23.51
C GLU A 1011 -0.92 -35.64 22.98
N ALA A 1012 -0.56 -36.15 21.78
CA ALA A 1012 -1.22 -37.32 21.19
C ALA A 1012 -1.03 -38.58 22.03
N LYS A 1013 0.18 -38.87 22.51
CA LYS A 1013 0.46 -40.01 23.39
C LYS A 1013 -0.35 -39.92 24.68
N LEU A 1014 -0.37 -38.75 25.33
CA LEU A 1014 -1.04 -38.59 26.62
C LEU A 1014 -2.55 -38.83 26.51
N ILE A 1015 -3.22 -38.24 25.51
CA ILE A 1015 -4.67 -38.42 25.41
C ILE A 1015 -5.06 -39.83 24.95
N LEU A 1016 -4.24 -40.47 24.09
CA LEU A 1016 -4.42 -41.89 23.74
C LEU A 1016 -4.27 -42.76 25.00
N PHE A 1017 -3.24 -42.55 25.83
CA PHE A 1017 -3.08 -43.24 27.12
C PHE A 1017 -4.27 -42.99 28.05
N THR A 1018 -4.70 -41.74 28.24
CA THR A 1018 -5.81 -41.39 29.13
C THR A 1018 -7.14 -42.01 28.69
N VAL A 1019 -7.42 -42.12 27.39
CA VAL A 1019 -8.62 -42.82 26.89
C VAL A 1019 -8.46 -44.34 27.04
N LEU A 1020 -7.36 -44.91 26.54
CA LEU A 1020 -7.14 -46.35 26.51
C LEU A 1020 -6.93 -46.99 27.90
N SER A 1021 -6.56 -46.19 28.91
CA SER A 1021 -6.53 -46.62 30.32
C SER A 1021 -7.91 -46.99 30.90
N LYS A 1022 -9.01 -46.54 30.28
CA LYS A 1022 -10.39 -46.81 30.74
C LYS A 1022 -11.31 -47.37 29.66
N TYR A 1023 -11.01 -47.16 28.39
CA TYR A 1023 -11.88 -47.51 27.26
C TYR A 1023 -11.14 -48.31 26.19
N SER A 1024 -11.75 -49.36 25.66
CA SER A 1024 -11.38 -49.87 24.33
C SER A 1024 -12.08 -49.03 23.27
N ILE A 1025 -11.42 -48.87 22.12
CA ILE A 1025 -11.98 -48.18 20.95
C ILE A 1025 -12.50 -49.26 20.00
N GLU A 1026 -13.82 -49.38 19.86
CA GLU A 1026 -14.46 -50.38 19.00
C GLU A 1026 -15.14 -49.75 17.78
N VAL A 1027 -15.39 -50.58 16.76
CA VAL A 1027 -16.14 -50.19 15.55
C VAL A 1027 -17.65 -50.22 15.83
N CYS A 1028 -18.37 -49.23 15.33
CA CYS A 1028 -19.83 -49.15 15.43
C CYS A 1028 -20.49 -49.04 14.05
N GLU A 1029 -21.82 -49.00 14.01
CA GLU A 1029 -22.62 -48.88 12.78
C GLU A 1029 -22.29 -47.63 11.95
N LYS A 1030 -21.74 -46.58 12.57
CA LYS A 1030 -21.31 -45.34 11.93
C LYS A 1030 -19.83 -45.33 11.52
N THR A 1031 -19.03 -46.34 11.91
CA THR A 1031 -17.60 -46.38 11.60
C THR A 1031 -17.39 -46.68 10.12
N VAL A 1032 -16.68 -45.78 9.43
CA VAL A 1032 -16.32 -45.97 8.02
C VAL A 1032 -15.35 -47.15 7.88
N LYS A 1033 -15.61 -48.05 6.92
CA LYS A 1033 -14.77 -49.25 6.67
C LYS A 1033 -13.47 -48.94 5.94
N GLU A 1034 -13.39 -47.78 5.29
CA GLU A 1034 -12.26 -47.33 4.47
C GLU A 1034 -12.22 -45.81 4.55
N VAL A 1035 -11.13 -45.24 5.08
CA VAL A 1035 -10.97 -43.78 5.14
C VAL A 1035 -10.45 -43.25 3.80
N LYS A 1036 -11.12 -42.23 3.26
CA LYS A 1036 -10.75 -41.55 2.02
C LYS A 1036 -10.50 -40.08 2.26
N TYR A 1037 -9.58 -39.51 1.50
CA TYR A 1037 -9.35 -38.06 1.47
C TYR A 1037 -10.52 -37.33 0.79
N SER A 1038 -10.80 -36.11 1.24
CA SER A 1038 -11.73 -35.21 0.57
C SER A 1038 -11.13 -34.66 -0.74
N ALA A 1039 -11.82 -33.76 -1.44
CA ALA A 1039 -11.21 -33.02 -2.55
C ALA A 1039 -9.99 -32.18 -2.11
N SER A 1040 -9.93 -31.80 -0.83
CA SER A 1040 -8.70 -31.33 -0.17
C SER A 1040 -7.95 -32.54 0.41
N PRO A 1041 -6.70 -32.81 0.00
CA PRO A 1041 -5.93 -33.95 0.50
C PRO A 1041 -5.50 -33.80 1.97
N MET A 1042 -5.76 -32.65 2.61
CA MET A 1042 -5.52 -32.43 4.04
C MET A 1042 -6.68 -32.82 4.97
N GLN A 1043 -7.84 -33.18 4.41
CA GLN A 1043 -9.00 -33.63 5.18
C GLN A 1043 -9.48 -34.99 4.70
N PHE A 1044 -10.10 -35.75 5.60
CA PHE A 1044 -10.88 -36.94 5.25
C PHE A 1044 -12.27 -36.53 4.73
N ARG A 1045 -12.81 -37.32 3.81
CA ARG A 1045 -14.10 -37.07 3.14
C ARG A 1045 -15.29 -37.23 4.08
N ASP A 1046 -15.21 -38.23 4.95
CA ASP A 1046 -16.29 -38.69 5.81
C ASP A 1046 -15.89 -38.55 7.29
N LYS A 1047 -16.87 -38.28 8.16
CA LYS A 1047 -16.64 -38.19 9.62
C LYS A 1047 -16.25 -39.56 10.18
N ILE A 1048 -15.20 -39.60 11.00
CA ILE A 1048 -14.74 -40.81 11.66
C ILE A 1048 -15.49 -40.95 12.98
N PHE A 1049 -16.40 -41.92 13.04
CA PHE A 1049 -17.08 -42.34 14.25
C PHE A 1049 -16.44 -43.61 14.82
N VAL A 1050 -16.25 -43.65 16.15
CA VAL A 1050 -15.81 -44.82 16.91
C VAL A 1050 -16.60 -44.93 18.21
N GLU A 1051 -16.61 -46.10 18.82
CA GLU A 1051 -17.27 -46.36 20.10
C GLU A 1051 -16.25 -46.45 21.23
N LEU A 1052 -16.50 -45.73 22.33
CA LEU A 1052 -15.70 -45.81 23.55
C LEU A 1052 -16.40 -46.75 24.53
N LYS A 1053 -15.86 -47.96 24.66
CA LYS A 1053 -16.43 -49.04 25.47
C LYS A 1053 -15.61 -49.23 26.75
N PRO A 1054 -16.21 -49.22 27.95
CA PRO A 1054 -15.48 -49.44 29.19
C PRO A 1054 -14.67 -50.73 29.20
N ARG A 1055 -13.45 -50.62 29.73
CA ARG A 1055 -12.64 -51.75 30.15
C ARG A 1055 -13.12 -52.23 31.53
N VAL A 1056 -12.90 -53.51 31.82
CA VAL A 1056 -13.32 -54.22 33.04
C VAL A 1056 -12.08 -54.79 33.71
#